data_AF-A0A4Q5HGX9-F1
#
_entry.id   AF-A0A4Q5HGX9-F1
#
_cell.length_a   1.000
_cell.length_b   1.000
_cell.length_c   1.000
_cell.angle_alpha   90.00
_cell.angle_beta   90.00
_cell.angle_gamma   90.00
#
_symmetry.space_group_name_H-M   'P 1'
#
loop_
_entity.id
_entity.type
_entity.pdbx_description
1 polymer ?
#
loop_
_entity_poly.entity_id
_entity_poly.type
_entity_poly.pdbx_seq_one_letter_code
_entity_poly.pdbx_strand_id
1 'polypeptide(L)'
;MKITLIREDRESGKETLSTCEADAWIDRIKTETKEEHVTRLRSMLLYTNPDSGGYYEHIDKLPRIYPSVEFGRSRDNGRKLKHYNGVVMLEVNHLAGLSEVELVKRQAALLPQTWAAFAGSSGRSVKIWVKFALPDGNLPVKEENMESFHAHAYRMAVQCYQPILPFPITLREPSMTQSCRMTLDAYPYFNRQAIPFCLEQPFGMPGEETFRQRQLTEKNPLSRLKPGYETSQTFTLLFETTLSKALNEMEEWKRDDDLQQLLVCLAEHCFKAGIPEEETVRQVMIHYFKQADETTVRTTVHNLYQECKGFGKKKSLTPEQITAFRLNEFMERRFEFRFNALTNDLEYRQRDSIHFYFKPVDQRVKNSIAMDALQEGIRVWDRDVNRYLSSNRVPLYNPVEDYLCNLGRWDGKDRVRALADLVPCNNPHWRELFYRWFLNMVAHWRGLDKLHSNSTSPLLVGAQGFRKSTYCRIILPPELRFGYTDSLDFKSKRDAELYLGRFMLINIDEFDQVSINQQGFLKHLLQKPVANLRKPYGSSIQEMRRYASFIGTSNQKDLLTDPSGSRRFICIEVTAPIDTNVTINYRQLYAQAMEAIVKGERYWFDDADEAILRETNREFEQMSPVEQLFHCYFRSPEEGEEGEYLSPMQILEHLRSKNRDIKLTASNVNHFGRILRKNNLEYKRTCKGIVYRVEKL
;
A
#
# COMPACT_ATOMS: atom_id res chain seq x y z
N MET A 1 -30.34 18.09 -13.09
CA MET A 1 -29.35 17.17 -12.50
C MET A 1 -28.78 17.84 -11.28
N LYS A 2 -28.88 17.21 -10.11
CA LYS A 2 -28.42 17.79 -8.84
C LYS A 2 -26.95 17.50 -8.61
N ILE A 3 -26.22 18.52 -8.18
CA ILE A 3 -24.82 18.44 -7.77
C ILE A 3 -24.70 18.75 -6.28
N THR A 4 -23.68 18.20 -5.63
CA THR A 4 -23.45 18.41 -4.19
C THR A 4 -22.51 19.58 -3.95
N LEU A 5 -22.86 20.44 -2.99
CA LEU A 5 -22.01 21.48 -2.44
C LEU A 5 -21.73 21.20 -0.96
N ILE A 6 -20.45 21.13 -0.61
CA ILE A 6 -20.00 20.90 0.76
C ILE A 6 -19.20 22.11 1.25
N ARG A 7 -19.54 22.63 2.43
CA ARG A 7 -18.70 23.58 3.17
C ARG A 7 -18.27 22.93 4.47
N GLU A 8 -17.01 23.14 4.81
CA GLU A 8 -16.40 22.66 6.04
C GLU A 8 -16.09 23.87 6.90
N ASP A 9 -16.74 23.97 8.05
CA ASP A 9 -16.51 25.04 9.01
C ASP A 9 -15.20 24.78 9.77
N ARG A 10 -14.28 25.75 9.72
CA ARG A 10 -12.92 25.56 10.24
C ARG A 10 -12.86 25.50 11.76
N GLU A 11 -13.71 26.25 12.46
CA GLU A 11 -13.68 26.35 13.93
C GLU A 11 -14.35 25.15 14.59
N SER A 12 -15.40 24.63 13.96
CA SER A 12 -16.20 23.54 14.50
C SER A 12 -15.95 22.17 13.84
N GLY A 13 -15.24 22.14 12.70
CA GLY A 13 -15.05 20.94 11.89
C GLY A 13 -16.36 20.36 11.30
N LYS A 14 -17.48 21.11 11.39
CA LYS A 14 -18.79 20.63 10.97
C LYS A 14 -18.97 20.82 9.47
N GLU A 15 -19.38 19.75 8.80
CA GLU A 15 -19.71 19.78 7.38
C GLU A 15 -21.18 20.17 7.14
N THR A 16 -21.38 21.21 6.35
CA THR A 16 -22.70 21.56 5.82
C THR A 16 -22.81 21.04 4.38
N LEU A 17 -23.89 20.30 4.14
CA LEU A 17 -24.17 19.65 2.87
C LEU A 17 -25.42 20.26 2.26
N SER A 18 -25.32 20.68 1.01
CA SER A 18 -26.45 21.21 0.23
C SER A 18 -26.41 20.66 -1.19
N THR A 19 -27.56 20.62 -1.85
CA THR A 19 -27.69 20.18 -3.24
C THR A 19 -28.26 21.32 -4.08
N CYS A 20 -27.75 21.50 -5.29
CA CYS A 20 -28.25 22.52 -6.24
C CYS A 20 -28.45 21.89 -7.62
N GLU A 21 -29.40 22.38 -8.41
CA GLU A 21 -29.47 22.04 -9.83
C GLU A 21 -28.26 22.65 -10.56
N ALA A 22 -27.62 21.85 -11.41
CA ALA A 22 -26.40 22.28 -12.10
C ALA A 22 -26.61 23.54 -12.96
N ASP A 23 -27.75 23.66 -13.65
CA ASP A 23 -28.12 24.84 -14.44
C ASP A 23 -28.14 26.11 -13.59
N ALA A 24 -28.82 26.04 -12.44
CA ALA A 24 -28.89 27.16 -11.50
C ALA A 24 -27.51 27.49 -10.90
N TRP A 25 -26.67 26.48 -10.70
CA TRP A 25 -25.30 26.68 -10.25
C TRP A 25 -24.43 27.35 -11.32
N ILE A 26 -24.54 26.96 -12.59
CA ILE A 26 -23.82 27.58 -13.71
C ILE A 26 -24.26 29.05 -13.88
N ASP A 27 -25.55 29.35 -13.73
CA ASP A 27 -26.01 30.75 -13.76
C ASP A 27 -25.49 31.54 -12.56
N ARG A 28 -25.36 30.91 -11.39
CA ARG A 28 -24.81 31.53 -10.19
C ARG A 28 -23.34 31.92 -10.31
N ILE A 29 -22.52 31.19 -11.08
CA ILE A 29 -21.09 31.53 -11.23
C ILE A 29 -20.84 32.69 -12.20
N LYS A 30 -21.86 33.18 -12.92
CA LYS A 30 -21.76 34.33 -13.85
C LYS A 30 -21.57 35.67 -13.15
N THR A 31 -22.12 35.78 -11.94
CA THR A 31 -22.12 37.03 -11.17
C THR A 31 -21.69 36.74 -9.75
N GLU A 32 -20.86 37.62 -9.19
CA GLU A 32 -20.37 37.42 -7.83
C GLU A 32 -21.36 37.94 -6.79
N THR A 33 -21.36 37.30 -5.62
CA THR A 33 -22.08 37.83 -4.45
C THR A 33 -21.42 39.11 -3.94
N LYS A 34 -22.18 40.00 -3.30
CA LYS A 34 -21.69 41.28 -2.73
C LYS A 34 -20.43 41.20 -1.85
N GLU A 35 -20.13 40.03 -1.30
CA GLU A 35 -18.96 39.81 -0.42
C GLU A 35 -17.64 39.56 -1.19
N GLU A 36 -17.70 39.33 -2.51
CA GLU A 36 -16.55 39.26 -3.44
C GLU A 36 -15.42 38.27 -3.05
N HIS A 37 -15.77 37.13 -2.43
CA HIS A 37 -14.80 36.15 -1.92
C HIS A 37 -13.90 35.51 -2.99
N VAL A 38 -14.38 35.31 -4.22
CA VAL A 38 -13.59 34.73 -5.32
C VAL A 38 -12.65 35.77 -5.90
N THR A 39 -13.12 37.01 -6.08
CA THR A 39 -12.28 38.13 -6.54
C THR A 39 -11.17 38.41 -5.54
N ARG A 40 -11.46 38.47 -4.24
CA ARG A 40 -10.45 38.62 -3.18
C ARG A 40 -9.44 37.47 -3.16
N LEU A 41 -9.90 36.23 -3.33
CA LEU A 41 -9.00 35.07 -3.46
C LEU A 41 -8.06 35.23 -4.65
N ARG A 42 -8.56 35.64 -5.82
CA ARG A 42 -7.74 35.87 -7.02
C ARG A 42 -6.74 37.00 -6.82
N SER A 43 -7.14 38.11 -6.19
CA SER A 43 -6.25 39.22 -5.86
C SER A 43 -5.13 38.77 -4.93
N MET A 44 -5.42 37.99 -3.89
CA MET A 44 -4.40 37.45 -2.98
C MET A 44 -3.39 36.55 -3.73
N LEU A 45 -3.88 35.69 -4.64
CA LEU A 45 -3.02 34.81 -5.46
C LEU A 45 -2.08 35.57 -6.42
N LEU A 46 -2.32 36.85 -6.73
CA LEU A 46 -1.39 37.66 -7.52
C LEU A 46 -0.14 38.07 -6.72
N TYR A 47 -0.26 38.20 -5.40
CA TYR A 47 0.80 38.69 -4.51
C TYR A 47 1.46 37.57 -3.69
N THR A 48 1.09 36.31 -3.94
CA THR A 48 1.57 35.13 -3.19
C THR A 48 2.38 34.24 -4.13
N ASN A 49 3.62 33.91 -3.77
CA ASN A 49 4.44 32.94 -4.51
C ASN A 49 4.04 31.50 -4.12
N PRO A 50 4.26 30.49 -4.99
CA PRO A 50 3.94 29.09 -4.69
C PRO A 50 4.60 28.55 -3.41
N ASP A 51 5.77 29.08 -3.03
CA ASP A 51 6.52 28.68 -1.83
C ASP A 51 6.15 29.46 -0.57
N SER A 52 5.39 30.56 -0.71
CA SER A 52 4.82 31.24 0.45
C SER A 52 3.55 30.49 0.85
N GLY A 53 3.53 29.90 2.04
CA GLY A 53 2.36 29.26 2.66
C GLY A 53 1.24 30.24 3.02
N GLY A 54 0.88 31.12 2.08
CA GLY A 54 -0.16 32.13 2.23
C GLY A 54 -1.52 31.46 2.35
N TYR A 55 -2.24 31.82 3.41
CA TYR A 55 -3.56 31.29 3.72
C TYR A 55 -4.62 32.37 3.45
N TYR A 56 -5.68 32.04 2.72
CA TYR A 56 -6.82 32.94 2.52
C TYR A 56 -7.85 32.72 3.65
N GLU A 57 -8.14 33.78 4.41
CA GLU A 57 -8.94 33.71 5.63
C GLU A 57 -10.34 33.13 5.43
N HIS A 58 -11.00 33.50 4.33
CA HIS A 58 -12.39 33.13 4.02
C HIS A 58 -12.51 31.93 3.08
N ILE A 59 -11.53 31.04 3.09
CA ILE A 59 -11.52 29.89 2.18
C ILE A 59 -12.63 28.87 2.48
N ASP A 60 -13.10 28.83 3.72
CA ASP A 60 -14.24 28.05 4.24
C ASP A 60 -15.58 28.52 3.64
N LYS A 61 -15.68 29.81 3.25
CA LYS A 61 -16.89 30.39 2.63
C LYS A 61 -17.11 29.93 1.19
N LEU A 62 -16.07 29.39 0.53
CA LEU A 62 -16.13 28.89 -0.84
C LEU A 62 -16.40 27.36 -0.84
N PRO A 63 -17.64 26.91 -1.09
CA PRO A 63 -17.98 25.49 -1.05
C PRO A 63 -17.20 24.69 -2.11
N ARG A 64 -16.96 23.41 -1.82
CA ARG A 64 -16.51 22.41 -2.79
C ARG A 64 -17.72 21.84 -3.53
N ILE A 65 -17.64 21.80 -4.85
CA ILE A 65 -18.66 21.27 -5.76
C ILE A 65 -18.24 19.88 -6.23
N TYR A 66 -19.15 18.93 -6.11
CA TYR A 66 -19.00 17.55 -6.56
C TYR A 66 -19.99 17.31 -7.72
N PRO A 67 -19.52 17.34 -8.98
CA PRO A 67 -20.41 17.19 -10.14
C PRO A 67 -20.84 15.74 -10.37
N SER A 68 -20.00 14.78 -10.02
CA SER A 68 -20.20 13.36 -10.33
C SER A 68 -21.25 12.69 -9.44
N VAL A 69 -21.59 13.27 -8.29
CA VAL A 69 -22.40 12.62 -7.26
C VAL A 69 -23.36 13.58 -6.53
N GLU A 70 -24.56 13.08 -6.25
CA GLU A 70 -25.50 13.65 -5.28
C GLU A 70 -25.36 12.92 -3.94
N PHE A 71 -24.96 13.64 -2.90
CA PHE A 71 -24.93 13.13 -1.53
C PHE A 71 -26.17 13.57 -0.74
N GLY A 72 -26.56 12.73 0.21
CA GLY A 72 -27.51 13.06 1.29
C GLY A 72 -26.86 12.94 2.66
N ARG A 73 -27.55 13.47 3.69
CA ARG A 73 -27.18 13.24 5.09
C ARG A 73 -27.64 11.85 5.55
N SER A 74 -26.75 11.12 6.22
CA SER A 74 -27.06 9.88 6.92
C SER A 74 -27.57 10.16 8.34
N ARG A 75 -28.18 9.16 8.99
CA ARG A 75 -28.69 9.25 10.38
C ARG A 75 -27.58 9.57 11.40
N ASP A 76 -26.33 9.22 11.08
CA ASP A 76 -25.15 9.42 11.94
C ASP A 76 -24.33 10.68 11.59
N ASN A 77 -24.95 11.71 10.99
CA ASN A 77 -24.27 12.91 10.45
C ASN A 77 -23.21 12.65 9.35
N GLY A 78 -23.06 11.42 8.87
CA GLY A 78 -22.18 11.08 7.74
C GLY A 78 -22.77 11.38 6.35
N ARG A 79 -21.94 11.28 5.30
CA ARG A 79 -22.35 11.41 3.89
C ARG A 79 -22.89 10.07 3.38
N LYS A 80 -24.04 10.07 2.70
CA LYS A 80 -24.59 8.89 2.00
C LYS A 80 -24.76 9.20 0.52
N LEU A 81 -24.18 8.39 -0.37
CA LEU A 81 -24.36 8.52 -1.81
C LEU A 81 -25.84 8.27 -2.17
N LYS A 82 -26.50 9.22 -2.82
CA LYS A 82 -27.89 9.10 -3.29
C LYS A 82 -27.94 8.75 -4.77
N HIS A 83 -27.16 9.45 -5.58
CA HIS A 83 -27.19 9.30 -7.02
C HIS A 83 -25.81 9.56 -7.64
N TYR A 84 -25.45 8.76 -8.63
CA TYR A 84 -24.27 8.98 -9.47
C TYR A 84 -24.72 9.65 -10.77
N ASN A 85 -24.08 10.75 -11.14
CA ASN A 85 -24.49 11.61 -12.26
C ASN A 85 -23.84 11.24 -13.59
N GLY A 86 -22.86 10.32 -13.62
CA GLY A 86 -22.13 9.99 -14.85
C GLY A 86 -21.27 11.14 -15.40
N VAL A 87 -20.95 12.13 -14.55
CA VAL A 87 -20.14 13.28 -14.95
C VAL A 87 -18.69 13.08 -14.53
N VAL A 88 -17.76 13.22 -15.47
CA VAL A 88 -16.32 13.22 -15.26
C VAL A 88 -15.80 14.65 -15.31
N MET A 89 -14.94 15.03 -14.36
CA MET A 89 -14.32 16.35 -14.35
C MET A 89 -12.84 16.29 -14.77
N LEU A 90 -12.54 16.91 -15.92
CA LEU A 90 -11.18 17.18 -16.36
C LEU A 90 -10.76 18.58 -15.91
N GLU A 91 -9.46 18.78 -15.79
CA GLU A 91 -8.89 20.03 -15.29
C GLU A 91 -7.67 20.42 -16.12
N VAL A 92 -7.58 21.68 -16.54
CA VAL A 92 -6.36 22.25 -17.13
C VAL A 92 -5.89 23.36 -16.19
N ASN A 93 -4.65 23.30 -15.72
CA ASN A 93 -4.08 24.24 -14.75
C ASN A 93 -2.91 25.03 -15.34
N HIS A 94 -2.39 25.97 -14.54
CA HIS A 94 -1.19 26.77 -14.86
C HIS A 94 -1.31 27.64 -16.12
N LEU A 95 -2.53 28.08 -16.42
CA LEU A 95 -2.78 29.00 -17.53
C LEU A 95 -2.30 30.41 -17.15
N ALA A 96 -1.69 31.12 -18.08
CA ALA A 96 -1.11 32.45 -17.88
C ALA A 96 -2.18 33.50 -17.54
N GLY A 97 -3.40 33.35 -18.07
CA GLY A 97 -4.49 34.28 -17.81
C GLY A 97 -5.79 33.96 -18.56
N LEU A 98 -6.70 34.94 -18.59
CA LEU A 98 -8.06 34.80 -19.12
C LEU A 98 -8.11 34.38 -20.60
N SER A 99 -7.16 34.85 -21.43
CA SER A 99 -7.12 34.51 -22.85
C SER A 99 -6.91 33.01 -23.10
N GLU A 100 -6.00 32.38 -22.34
CA GLU A 100 -5.75 30.94 -22.43
C GLU A 100 -6.90 30.12 -21.84
N VAL A 101 -7.50 30.61 -20.74
CA VAL A 101 -8.72 30.04 -20.15
C VAL A 101 -9.85 29.98 -21.18
N GLU A 102 -10.10 31.06 -21.91
CA GLU A 102 -11.14 31.06 -22.95
C GLU A 102 -10.79 30.19 -24.15
N LEU A 103 -9.51 30.12 -24.53
CA LEU A 103 -9.07 29.21 -25.59
C LEU A 103 -9.38 27.75 -25.23
N VAL A 104 -9.03 27.32 -24.02
CA VAL A 104 -9.29 25.96 -23.53
C VAL A 104 -10.79 25.67 -23.46
N LYS A 105 -11.59 26.62 -22.96
CA LYS A 105 -13.07 26.49 -22.91
C LYS A 105 -13.66 26.31 -24.31
N ARG A 106 -13.24 27.11 -25.29
CA ARG A 106 -13.68 27.00 -26.68
C ARG A 106 -13.30 25.67 -27.31
N GLN A 107 -12.09 25.18 -27.08
CA GLN A 107 -11.63 23.89 -27.60
C GLN A 107 -12.39 22.72 -26.97
N ALA A 108 -12.60 22.74 -25.65
CA ALA A 108 -13.42 21.75 -24.97
C ALA A 108 -14.86 21.73 -25.53
N ALA A 109 -15.46 22.91 -25.75
CA ALA A 109 -16.81 23.05 -26.27
C ALA A 109 -17.04 22.46 -27.66
N LEU A 110 -15.97 22.18 -28.45
CA LEU A 110 -16.08 21.52 -29.75
C LEU A 110 -16.63 20.08 -29.64
N LEU A 111 -16.40 19.40 -28.51
CA LEU A 111 -16.94 18.08 -28.28
C LEU A 111 -18.38 18.17 -27.76
N PRO A 112 -19.36 17.50 -28.42
CA PRO A 112 -20.77 17.53 -28.00
C PRO A 112 -20.99 16.88 -26.63
N GLN A 113 -20.03 16.10 -26.14
CA GLN A 113 -20.03 15.47 -24.82
C GLN A 113 -19.65 16.42 -23.69
N THR A 114 -19.13 17.61 -24.02
CA THR A 114 -18.86 18.66 -23.04
C THR A 114 -20.17 19.20 -22.51
N TRP A 115 -20.43 18.94 -21.24
CA TRP A 115 -21.60 19.44 -20.56
C TRP A 115 -21.39 20.85 -20.01
N ALA A 116 -20.22 21.11 -19.42
CA ALA A 116 -19.83 22.44 -18.97
C ALA A 116 -18.33 22.65 -19.12
N ALA A 117 -17.89 23.89 -19.42
CA ALA A 117 -16.49 24.29 -19.32
C ALA A 117 -16.39 25.71 -18.76
N PHE A 118 -15.69 25.86 -17.63
CA PHE A 118 -15.64 27.13 -16.90
C PHE A 118 -14.30 27.34 -16.18
N ALA A 119 -14.01 28.60 -15.88
CA ALA A 119 -12.80 29.00 -15.16
C ALA A 119 -12.83 28.52 -13.69
N GLY A 120 -11.72 27.96 -13.21
CA GLY A 120 -11.56 27.59 -11.81
C GLY A 120 -11.38 28.80 -10.88
N SER A 121 -11.43 28.56 -9.57
CA SER A 121 -11.39 29.61 -8.55
C SER A 121 -10.14 30.51 -8.64
N SER A 122 -9.00 29.96 -9.09
CA SER A 122 -7.76 30.72 -9.31
C SER A 122 -7.80 31.67 -10.50
N GLY A 123 -8.76 31.52 -11.43
CA GLY A 123 -8.75 32.23 -12.71
C GLY A 123 -7.64 31.81 -13.69
N ARG A 124 -6.81 30.83 -13.30
CA ARG A 124 -5.69 30.27 -14.08
C ARG A 124 -5.86 28.77 -14.37
N SER A 125 -7.11 28.32 -14.36
CA SER A 125 -7.45 26.93 -14.65
C SER A 125 -8.82 26.83 -15.30
N VAL A 126 -9.07 25.75 -16.02
CA VAL A 126 -10.38 25.40 -16.58
C VAL A 126 -10.83 24.06 -16.01
N LYS A 127 -12.10 23.97 -15.62
CA LYS A 127 -12.76 22.71 -15.28
C LYS A 127 -13.70 22.34 -16.43
N ILE A 128 -13.60 21.11 -16.92
CA ILE A 128 -14.40 20.60 -18.03
C ILE A 128 -15.21 19.43 -17.50
N TRP A 129 -16.53 19.51 -17.58
CA TRP A 129 -17.45 18.45 -17.17
C TRP A 129 -17.93 17.69 -18.40
N VAL A 130 -17.73 16.38 -18.39
CA VAL A 130 -18.00 15.48 -19.51
C VAL A 130 -19.02 14.43 -19.09
N LYS A 131 -20.05 14.21 -19.90
CA LYS A 131 -21.08 13.20 -19.61
C LYS A 131 -20.70 11.82 -20.15
N PHE A 132 -21.03 10.79 -19.38
CA PHE A 132 -20.93 9.38 -19.73
C PHE A 132 -22.21 8.65 -19.37
N ALA A 133 -22.56 7.62 -20.14
CA ALA A 133 -23.68 6.72 -19.90
C ALA A 133 -23.37 5.32 -20.42
N LEU A 134 -24.11 4.33 -19.94
CA LEU A 134 -24.12 2.97 -20.49
C LEU A 134 -24.81 2.96 -21.88
N PRO A 135 -24.63 1.91 -22.70
CA PRO A 135 -25.24 1.83 -24.03
C PRO A 135 -26.76 1.90 -24.07
N ASP A 136 -27.42 1.54 -22.96
CA ASP A 136 -28.86 1.64 -22.76
C ASP A 136 -29.31 3.05 -22.32
N GLY A 137 -28.39 3.99 -22.17
CA GLY A 137 -28.62 5.36 -21.71
C GLY A 137 -28.70 5.51 -20.18
N ASN A 138 -28.59 4.41 -19.42
CA ASN A 138 -28.64 4.43 -17.96
C ASN A 138 -27.25 4.63 -17.33
N LEU A 139 -27.20 4.67 -16.00
CA LEU A 139 -25.97 4.77 -15.21
C LEU A 139 -25.84 3.57 -14.25
N PRO A 140 -24.61 3.17 -13.88
CA PRO A 140 -24.39 2.08 -12.92
C PRO A 140 -25.02 2.39 -11.56
N VAL A 141 -25.63 1.37 -10.93
CA VAL A 141 -26.34 1.51 -9.64
C VAL A 141 -25.55 0.96 -8.44
N LYS A 142 -24.73 -0.07 -8.65
CA LYS A 142 -23.85 -0.62 -7.60
C LYS A 142 -22.57 0.22 -7.48
N GLU A 143 -22.14 0.51 -6.26
CA GLU A 143 -20.98 1.37 -5.99
C GLU A 143 -19.68 0.85 -6.64
N GLU A 144 -19.40 -0.46 -6.57
CA GLU A 144 -18.25 -1.09 -7.23
C GLU A 144 -18.28 -0.91 -8.77
N ASN A 145 -19.48 -0.98 -9.36
CA ASN A 145 -19.67 -0.75 -10.80
C ASN A 145 -19.52 0.72 -11.15
N MET A 146 -19.94 1.64 -10.27
CA MET A 146 -19.75 3.09 -10.46
C MET A 146 -18.28 3.46 -10.44
N GLU A 147 -17.49 2.93 -9.50
CA GLU A 147 -16.05 3.20 -9.38
C GLU A 147 -15.28 2.76 -10.62
N SER A 148 -15.46 1.49 -11.02
CA SER A 148 -14.83 0.92 -12.22
C SER A 148 -15.25 1.66 -13.50
N PHE A 149 -16.54 1.98 -13.64
CA PHE A 149 -17.07 2.77 -14.75
C PHE A 149 -16.48 4.18 -14.77
N HIS A 150 -16.44 4.88 -13.63
CA HIS A 150 -15.91 6.24 -13.53
C HIS A 150 -14.42 6.30 -13.87
N ALA A 151 -13.63 5.30 -13.45
CA ALA A 151 -12.22 5.21 -13.79
C ALA A 151 -11.97 5.03 -15.29
N HIS A 152 -12.76 4.17 -15.95
CA HIS A 152 -12.71 3.99 -17.41
C HIS A 152 -13.19 5.25 -18.15
N ALA A 153 -14.28 5.85 -17.69
CA ALA A 153 -14.82 7.09 -18.25
C ALA A 153 -13.82 8.24 -18.16
N TYR A 154 -13.12 8.37 -17.03
CA TYR A 154 -12.05 9.35 -16.86
C TYR A 154 -10.93 9.14 -17.87
N ARG A 155 -10.42 7.90 -18.03
CA ARG A 155 -9.38 7.60 -19.01
C ARG A 155 -9.82 7.91 -20.44
N MET A 156 -11.05 7.53 -20.81
CA MET A 156 -11.61 7.84 -22.13
C MET A 156 -11.75 9.34 -22.35
N ALA A 157 -12.23 10.08 -21.35
CA ALA A 157 -12.33 11.54 -21.42
C ALA A 157 -10.95 12.17 -21.66
N VAL A 158 -9.92 11.73 -20.96
CA VAL A 158 -8.54 12.20 -21.18
C VAL A 158 -8.09 11.92 -22.61
N GLN A 159 -8.34 10.71 -23.15
CA GLN A 159 -7.96 10.35 -24.51
C GLN A 159 -8.66 11.21 -25.58
N CYS A 160 -9.93 11.53 -25.37
CA CYS A 160 -10.70 12.33 -26.31
C CYS A 160 -10.38 13.82 -26.25
N TYR A 161 -10.15 14.37 -25.05
CA TYR A 161 -9.93 15.81 -24.88
C TYR A 161 -8.47 16.23 -25.02
N GLN A 162 -7.50 15.40 -24.60
CA GLN A 162 -6.09 15.80 -24.66
C GLN A 162 -5.61 16.22 -26.06
N PRO A 163 -6.01 15.56 -27.17
CA PRO A 163 -5.55 15.92 -28.52
C PRO A 163 -6.07 17.26 -29.04
N ILE A 164 -7.22 17.73 -28.55
CA ILE A 164 -7.86 18.98 -29.00
C ILE A 164 -7.49 20.17 -28.11
N LEU A 165 -6.97 19.90 -26.90
CA LEU A 165 -6.57 20.93 -25.96
C LEU A 165 -5.12 21.37 -26.23
N PRO A 166 -4.85 22.68 -26.29
CA PRO A 166 -3.50 23.20 -26.53
C PRO A 166 -2.58 23.06 -25.29
N PHE A 167 -3.16 22.77 -24.12
CA PHE A 167 -2.47 22.59 -22.86
C PHE A 167 -2.73 21.18 -22.30
N PRO A 168 -1.79 20.61 -21.53
CA PRO A 168 -1.97 19.31 -20.92
C PRO A 168 -3.10 19.34 -19.88
N ILE A 169 -3.94 18.30 -19.91
CA ILE A 169 -4.90 18.04 -18.84
C ILE A 169 -4.09 17.70 -17.57
N THR A 170 -4.42 18.36 -16.47
CA THR A 170 -3.95 17.99 -15.13
C THR A 170 -4.68 16.73 -14.70
N LEU A 171 -3.94 15.65 -14.70
CA LEU A 171 -4.48 14.34 -14.44
C LEU A 171 -4.47 14.05 -12.92
N ARG A 172 -5.55 13.46 -12.43
CA ARG A 172 -5.76 13.06 -11.04
C ARG A 172 -6.21 11.61 -10.96
N GLU A 173 -6.04 11.01 -9.79
CA GLU A 173 -6.64 9.71 -9.50
C GLU A 173 -8.16 9.80 -9.73
N PRO A 174 -8.73 8.94 -10.59
CA PRO A 174 -10.13 9.02 -10.93
C PRO A 174 -10.98 8.67 -9.70
N SER A 175 -11.73 9.65 -9.20
CA SER A 175 -12.62 9.48 -8.07
C SER A 175 -13.95 10.17 -8.33
N MET A 176 -15.04 9.48 -7.98
CA MET A 176 -16.38 10.07 -7.98
C MET A 176 -16.50 11.28 -7.04
N THR A 177 -15.57 11.40 -6.09
CA THR A 177 -15.50 12.52 -5.13
C THR A 177 -14.58 13.65 -5.59
N GLN A 178 -14.12 13.64 -6.85
CA GLN A 178 -13.35 14.74 -7.39
C GLN A 178 -14.19 16.03 -7.35
N SER A 179 -13.64 17.08 -6.75
CA SER A 179 -14.34 18.34 -6.52
C SER A 179 -13.54 19.55 -6.99
N CYS A 180 -14.24 20.63 -7.31
CA CYS A 180 -13.66 21.95 -7.54
C CYS A 180 -14.24 22.95 -6.54
N ARG A 181 -13.52 24.03 -6.26
CA ARG A 181 -14.05 25.10 -5.39
C ARG A 181 -14.99 26.02 -6.16
N MET A 182 -15.89 26.67 -5.42
CA MET A 182 -16.73 27.75 -5.93
C MET A 182 -15.89 28.79 -6.66
N THR A 183 -16.40 29.25 -7.78
CA THR A 183 -15.67 30.05 -8.76
C THR A 183 -16.55 31.15 -9.34
N LEU A 184 -15.94 32.03 -10.11
CA LEU A 184 -16.53 33.14 -10.84
C LEU A 184 -16.05 33.06 -12.30
N ASP A 185 -16.99 32.96 -13.23
CA ASP A 185 -16.73 32.97 -14.66
C ASP A 185 -17.86 33.73 -15.34
N ALA A 186 -17.58 34.85 -16.00
CA ALA A 186 -18.60 35.67 -16.64
C ALA A 186 -19.24 34.96 -17.86
N TYR A 187 -18.51 34.04 -18.51
CA TYR A 187 -18.92 33.40 -19.76
C TYR A 187 -18.75 31.88 -19.70
N PRO A 188 -19.32 31.16 -18.73
CA PRO A 188 -19.15 29.71 -18.63
C PRO A 188 -19.85 29.05 -19.82
N TYR A 189 -19.19 28.07 -20.43
CA TYR A 189 -19.83 27.23 -21.45
C TYR A 189 -20.72 26.19 -20.78
N PHE A 190 -21.95 26.04 -21.26
CA PHE A 190 -22.89 25.06 -20.74
C PHE A 190 -23.83 24.56 -21.82
N ASN A 191 -23.87 23.24 -22.03
CA ASN A 191 -24.71 22.58 -23.03
C ASN A 191 -25.76 21.68 -22.35
N ARG A 192 -27.00 22.15 -22.23
CA ARG A 192 -28.10 21.38 -21.63
C ARG A 192 -28.36 20.04 -22.32
N GLN A 193 -28.13 19.99 -23.64
CA GLN A 193 -28.38 18.82 -24.49
C GLN A 193 -27.09 18.02 -24.79
N ALA A 194 -26.06 18.15 -23.96
CA ALA A 194 -24.81 17.41 -24.13
C ALA A 194 -25.06 15.90 -24.19
N ILE A 195 -24.53 15.26 -25.24
CA ILE A 195 -24.69 13.83 -25.51
C ILE A 195 -23.64 13.08 -24.68
N PRO A 196 -23.99 12.07 -23.87
CA PRO A 196 -22.99 11.34 -23.12
C PRO A 196 -22.09 10.50 -24.04
N PHE A 197 -20.83 10.31 -23.67
CA PHE A 197 -20.05 9.19 -24.19
C PHE A 197 -20.69 7.87 -23.77
N CYS A 198 -20.79 6.94 -24.71
CA CYS A 198 -21.23 5.58 -24.45
C CYS A 198 -20.03 4.75 -24.00
N LEU A 199 -20.13 4.14 -22.81
CA LEU A 199 -19.12 3.25 -22.26
C LEU A 199 -19.82 1.98 -21.75
N GLU A 200 -19.40 0.81 -22.22
CA GLU A 200 -19.88 -0.46 -21.67
C GLU A 200 -19.41 -0.66 -20.23
N GLN A 201 -20.22 -1.33 -19.40
CA GLN A 201 -19.87 -1.58 -18.01
C GLN A 201 -18.58 -2.42 -17.92
N PRO A 202 -17.49 -1.89 -17.35
CA PRO A 202 -16.26 -2.65 -17.21
C PRO A 202 -16.40 -3.77 -16.19
N PHE A 203 -15.70 -4.89 -16.42
CA PHE A 203 -15.64 -6.04 -15.51
C PHE A 203 -14.71 -5.82 -14.29
N GLY A 204 -13.96 -4.72 -14.26
CA GLY A 204 -13.00 -4.40 -13.20
C GLY A 204 -12.37 -3.02 -13.42
N MET A 205 -11.30 -2.71 -12.67
CA MET A 205 -10.54 -1.47 -12.86
C MET A 205 -9.73 -1.50 -14.17
N PRO A 206 -9.48 -0.34 -14.81
CA PRO A 206 -8.88 -0.30 -16.14
C PRO A 206 -7.43 -0.81 -16.12
N GLY A 207 -7.16 -1.88 -16.88
CA GLY A 207 -5.81 -2.40 -17.11
C GLY A 207 -4.91 -1.35 -17.79
N GLU A 208 -3.65 -1.26 -17.39
CA GLU A 208 -2.77 -0.14 -17.79
C GLU A 208 -2.04 -0.35 -19.13
N GLU A 209 -2.03 -1.56 -19.73
CA GLU A 209 -1.23 -1.84 -20.94
C GLU A 209 -1.82 -1.30 -22.26
N THR A 210 -3.09 -0.89 -22.29
CA THR A 210 -3.79 -0.47 -23.52
C THR A 210 -3.71 1.03 -23.80
N PHE A 211 -3.10 1.81 -22.91
CA PHE A 211 -2.99 3.26 -23.05
C PHE A 211 -1.55 3.67 -23.41
N ARG A 212 -1.38 4.41 -24.51
CA ARG A 212 -0.13 5.13 -24.82
C ARG A 212 -0.42 6.61 -24.93
N GLN A 213 0.12 7.42 -24.01
CA GLN A 213 0.07 8.86 -24.15
C GLN A 213 1.00 9.28 -25.31
N ARG A 214 0.46 9.96 -26.32
CA ARG A 214 1.30 10.67 -27.29
C ARG A 214 1.73 11.99 -26.65
N GLN A 215 2.82 11.96 -25.89
CA GLN A 215 3.42 13.19 -25.37
C GLN A 215 3.95 14.02 -26.56
N LEU A 216 3.59 15.30 -26.60
CA LEU A 216 4.14 16.24 -27.58
C LEU A 216 5.65 16.32 -27.37
N THR A 217 6.40 15.92 -28.40
CA THR A 217 7.86 15.90 -28.40
C THR A 217 8.38 17.32 -28.48
N GLU A 218 8.53 17.97 -27.33
CA GLU A 218 9.11 19.30 -27.26
C GLU A 218 10.62 19.21 -27.40
N LYS A 219 11.19 19.53 -28.57
CA LYS A 219 12.55 19.13 -28.98
C LYS A 219 13.71 19.73 -28.16
N ASN A 220 13.47 20.70 -27.28
CA ASN A 220 14.52 21.46 -26.62
C ASN A 220 14.65 21.08 -25.12
N PRO A 221 15.80 20.54 -24.65
CA PRO A 221 15.98 20.10 -23.26
C PRO A 221 15.90 21.24 -22.24
N LEU A 222 16.30 22.45 -22.64
CA LEU A 222 16.39 23.63 -21.76
C LEU A 222 15.03 24.29 -21.49
N SER A 223 14.06 24.13 -22.39
CA SER A 223 12.69 24.63 -22.18
C SER A 223 11.83 23.70 -21.32
N ARG A 224 12.35 22.52 -20.96
CA ARG A 224 11.67 21.52 -20.11
C ARG A 224 12.01 21.63 -18.62
N LEU A 225 12.94 22.51 -18.24
CA LEU A 225 13.26 22.77 -16.83
C LEU A 225 12.11 23.58 -16.21
N LYS A 226 11.42 23.00 -15.22
CA LYS A 226 10.52 23.81 -14.38
C LYS A 226 11.34 24.93 -13.74
N PRO A 227 10.88 26.19 -13.79
CA PRO A 227 11.52 27.25 -13.02
C PRO A 227 11.28 26.95 -11.53
N GLY A 228 12.36 26.72 -10.76
CA GLY A 228 12.30 26.98 -9.32
C GLY A 228 13.01 26.05 -8.34
N TYR A 229 13.57 24.88 -8.68
CA TYR A 229 14.21 24.05 -7.63
C TYR A 229 15.42 23.18 -8.06
N GLU A 230 15.48 22.70 -9.30
CA GLU A 230 16.58 21.82 -9.77
C GLU A 230 17.79 22.58 -10.35
N THR A 231 17.60 23.83 -10.79
CA THR A 231 18.68 24.67 -11.34
C THR A 231 19.72 25.05 -10.30
N SER A 232 19.31 25.33 -9.06
CA SER A 232 20.22 25.72 -7.98
C SER A 232 21.19 24.60 -7.62
N GLN A 233 20.70 23.37 -7.41
CA GLN A 233 21.56 22.21 -7.11
C GLN A 233 22.55 21.89 -8.25
N THR A 234 22.10 22.05 -9.50
CA THR A 234 22.96 21.85 -10.67
C THR A 234 24.07 22.90 -10.74
N PHE A 235 23.75 24.16 -10.47
CA PHE A 235 24.76 25.22 -10.41
C PHE A 235 25.70 25.09 -9.22
N THR A 236 25.20 24.67 -8.05
CA THR A 236 26.05 24.37 -6.88
C THR A 236 27.05 23.26 -7.20
N LEU A 237 26.62 22.16 -7.83
CA LEU A 237 27.54 21.08 -8.21
C LEU A 237 28.58 21.55 -9.26
N LEU A 238 28.13 22.29 -10.28
CA LEU A 238 29.04 22.85 -11.28
C LEU A 238 30.06 23.78 -10.61
N PHE A 239 29.61 24.63 -9.69
CA PHE A 239 30.46 25.52 -8.90
C PHE A 239 31.48 24.75 -8.06
N GLU A 240 31.07 23.72 -7.34
CA GLU A 240 31.96 22.85 -6.53
C GLU A 240 33.02 22.14 -7.38
N THR A 241 32.62 21.67 -8.57
CA THR A 241 33.59 21.07 -9.50
C THR A 241 34.56 22.09 -10.09
N THR A 242 34.13 23.33 -10.34
CA THR A 242 35.02 24.41 -10.78
C THR A 242 35.92 24.90 -9.65
N LEU A 243 35.41 24.93 -8.42
CA LEU A 243 36.17 25.29 -7.23
C LEU A 243 37.28 24.28 -6.95
N SER A 244 36.95 22.99 -7.01
CA SER A 244 37.96 21.93 -6.87
C SER A 244 39.07 22.03 -7.93
N LYS A 245 38.73 22.42 -9.16
CA LYS A 245 39.73 22.64 -10.23
C LYS A 245 40.57 23.88 -9.98
N ALA A 246 39.95 24.99 -9.58
CA ALA A 246 40.67 26.22 -9.24
C ALA A 246 41.66 25.98 -8.09
N LEU A 247 41.26 25.22 -7.06
CA LEU A 247 42.12 24.84 -5.94
C LEU A 247 43.26 23.90 -6.36
N ASN A 248 43.00 22.93 -7.24
CA ASN A 248 44.05 22.03 -7.73
C ASN A 248 45.06 22.75 -8.65
N GLU A 249 44.64 23.80 -9.37
CA GLU A 249 45.55 24.65 -10.15
C GLU A 249 46.36 25.62 -9.27
N MET A 250 45.89 25.88 -8.04
CA MET A 250 46.58 26.69 -7.05
C MET A 250 47.20 25.81 -5.96
N GLU A 251 48.30 25.12 -6.29
CA GLU A 251 48.95 24.11 -5.43
C GLU A 251 49.32 24.57 -4.00
N GLU A 252 49.42 25.88 -3.74
CA GLU A 252 49.85 26.45 -2.44
C GLU A 252 48.78 27.27 -1.69
N TRP A 253 47.56 27.43 -2.23
CA TRP A 253 46.55 28.32 -1.66
C TRP A 253 45.93 27.77 -0.36
N LYS A 254 45.92 28.59 0.69
CA LYS A 254 45.32 28.29 2.00
C LYS A 254 44.15 29.23 2.28
N ARG A 255 43.27 28.81 3.18
CA ARG A 255 42.05 29.55 3.53
C ARG A 255 42.30 30.93 4.16
N ASP A 256 43.52 31.25 4.55
CA ASP A 256 43.92 32.56 5.09
C ASP A 256 44.63 33.46 4.05
N ASP A 257 44.82 32.98 2.81
CA ASP A 257 45.41 33.74 1.71
C ASP A 257 44.38 34.64 1.02
N ASP A 258 44.86 35.58 0.20
CA ASP A 258 44.02 36.59 -0.46
C ASP A 258 42.96 35.93 -1.37
N LEU A 259 41.69 36.19 -1.04
CA LEU A 259 40.52 35.69 -1.78
C LEU A 259 40.50 36.21 -3.22
N GLN A 260 41.09 37.37 -3.51
CA GLN A 260 41.11 37.92 -4.87
C GLN A 260 41.82 36.99 -5.86
N GLN A 261 42.91 36.33 -5.45
CA GLN A 261 43.66 35.43 -6.32
C GLN A 261 42.82 34.20 -6.69
N LEU A 262 42.19 33.58 -5.69
CA LEU A 262 41.27 32.46 -5.91
C LEU A 262 40.06 32.89 -6.75
N LEU A 263 39.50 34.06 -6.47
CA LEU A 263 38.31 34.58 -7.14
C LEU A 263 38.52 34.77 -8.65
N VAL A 264 39.71 35.23 -9.07
CA VAL A 264 40.04 35.38 -10.50
C VAL A 264 40.02 34.03 -11.21
N CYS A 265 40.75 33.04 -10.68
CA CYS A 265 40.80 31.70 -11.28
C CYS A 265 39.42 31.02 -11.25
N LEU A 266 38.71 31.12 -10.13
CA LEU A 266 37.38 30.55 -9.94
C LEU A 266 36.37 31.15 -10.91
N ALA A 267 36.32 32.48 -11.04
CA ALA A 267 35.39 33.17 -11.92
C ALA A 267 35.65 32.80 -13.39
N GLU A 268 36.91 32.66 -13.81
CA GLU A 268 37.25 32.16 -15.15
C GLU A 268 36.74 30.73 -15.39
N HIS A 269 36.90 29.83 -14.42
CA HIS A 269 36.41 28.45 -14.53
C HIS A 269 34.88 28.39 -14.53
N CYS A 270 34.22 29.21 -13.71
CA CYS A 270 32.75 29.35 -13.69
C CYS A 270 32.21 29.86 -15.04
N PHE A 271 32.87 30.87 -15.62
CA PHE A 271 32.56 31.39 -16.95
C PHE A 271 32.73 30.33 -18.04
N LYS A 272 33.86 29.61 -18.01
CA LYS A 272 34.15 28.52 -18.96
C LYS A 272 33.19 27.34 -18.81
N ALA A 273 32.66 27.11 -17.60
CA ALA A 273 31.66 26.10 -17.27
C ALA A 273 30.22 26.52 -17.60
N GLY A 274 29.98 27.80 -17.90
CA GLY A 274 28.66 28.32 -18.28
C GLY A 274 27.75 28.63 -17.08
N ILE A 275 28.33 28.89 -15.90
CA ILE A 275 27.58 29.32 -14.72
C ILE A 275 27.23 30.81 -14.89
N PRO A 276 25.97 31.24 -14.69
CA PRO A 276 25.61 32.66 -14.76
C PRO A 276 26.38 33.52 -13.74
N GLU A 277 26.62 34.78 -14.10
CA GLU A 277 27.36 35.76 -13.29
C GLU A 277 26.80 35.87 -11.87
N GLU A 278 25.50 36.12 -11.73
CA GLU A 278 24.82 36.27 -10.43
C GLU A 278 24.83 34.98 -9.60
N GLU A 279 24.81 33.81 -10.24
CA GLU A 279 24.91 32.54 -9.52
C GLU A 279 26.33 32.30 -9.03
N THR A 280 27.35 32.72 -9.79
CA THR A 280 28.76 32.66 -9.37
C THR A 280 29.00 33.57 -8.16
N VAL A 281 28.49 34.80 -8.18
CA VAL A 281 28.55 35.73 -7.03
C VAL A 281 27.85 35.12 -5.81
N ARG A 282 26.64 34.59 -5.99
CA ARG A 282 25.88 33.94 -4.90
C ARG A 282 26.66 32.79 -4.27
N GLN A 283 27.23 31.88 -5.06
CA GLN A 283 27.98 30.73 -4.54
C GLN A 283 29.27 31.18 -3.83
N VAL A 284 30.02 32.15 -4.39
CA VAL A 284 31.20 32.72 -3.70
C VAL A 284 30.83 33.29 -2.33
N MET A 285 29.73 34.03 -2.25
CA MET A 285 29.26 34.60 -0.98
C MET A 285 28.85 33.53 0.03
N ILE A 286 28.27 32.40 -0.41
CA ILE A 286 27.93 31.26 0.46
C ILE A 286 29.19 30.59 1.02
N HIS A 287 30.20 30.37 0.19
CA HIS A 287 31.41 29.61 0.55
C HIS A 287 32.44 30.44 1.34
N TYR A 288 32.53 31.75 1.06
CA TYR A 288 33.55 32.66 1.58
C TYR A 288 32.98 33.86 2.34
N PHE A 289 31.77 33.73 2.91
CA PHE A 289 31.02 34.78 3.60
C PHE A 289 31.85 35.62 4.61
N LYS A 290 32.88 35.04 5.25
CA LYS A 290 33.72 35.73 6.25
C LYS A 290 34.84 36.61 5.63
N GLN A 291 35.19 36.38 4.37
CA GLN A 291 36.35 36.96 3.68
C GLN A 291 35.95 37.75 2.43
N ALA A 292 34.70 37.61 1.98
CA ALA A 292 34.17 38.20 0.77
C ALA A 292 33.37 39.48 1.07
N ASP A 293 33.76 40.58 0.44
CA ASP A 293 32.95 41.79 0.33
C ASP A 293 32.06 41.72 -0.94
N GLU A 294 30.75 41.82 -0.79
CA GLU A 294 29.78 41.61 -1.89
C GLU A 294 30.01 42.57 -3.05
N THR A 295 30.30 43.85 -2.75
CA THR A 295 30.57 44.88 -3.76
C THR A 295 31.84 44.59 -4.55
N THR A 296 32.90 44.15 -3.87
CA THR A 296 34.16 43.79 -4.50
C THR A 296 34.03 42.52 -5.35
N VAL A 297 33.41 41.46 -4.81
CA VAL A 297 33.20 40.19 -5.54
C VAL A 297 32.37 40.39 -6.79
N ARG A 298 31.24 41.12 -6.70
CA ARG A 298 30.37 41.38 -7.84
C ARG A 298 31.11 42.18 -8.92
N THR A 299 31.86 43.21 -8.54
CA THR A 299 32.62 44.04 -9.50
C THR A 299 33.72 43.23 -10.19
N THR A 300 34.47 42.42 -9.45
CA THR A 300 35.53 41.56 -10.00
C THR A 300 34.97 40.50 -10.95
N VAL A 301 33.89 39.81 -10.55
CA VAL A 301 33.24 38.78 -11.38
C VAL A 301 32.66 39.41 -12.65
N HIS A 302 32.02 40.58 -12.55
CA HIS A 302 31.48 41.31 -13.70
C HIS A 302 32.55 41.66 -14.73
N ASN A 303 33.67 42.24 -14.29
CA ASN A 303 34.78 42.62 -15.17
C ASN A 303 35.38 41.39 -15.85
N LEU A 304 35.61 40.29 -15.12
CA LEU A 304 36.15 39.04 -15.67
C LEU A 304 35.20 38.40 -16.69
N TYR A 305 33.89 38.47 -16.45
CA TYR A 305 32.88 37.95 -17.37
C TYR A 305 32.79 38.78 -18.67
N GLN A 306 33.11 40.08 -18.63
CA GLN A 306 33.24 40.91 -19.82
C GLN A 306 34.54 40.67 -20.60
N GLU A 307 35.65 40.40 -19.90
CA GLU A 307 36.96 40.15 -20.52
C GLU A 307 37.06 38.75 -21.15
N CYS A 308 36.43 37.75 -20.55
CA CYS A 308 36.50 36.36 -21.00
C CYS A 308 35.71 36.12 -22.31
N LYS A 309 36.28 35.34 -23.24
CA LYS A 309 35.62 34.91 -24.48
C LYS A 309 35.30 33.43 -24.45
N GLY A 310 34.06 33.06 -24.80
CA GLY A 310 33.66 31.65 -24.95
C GLY A 310 33.00 31.05 -23.70
N PHE A 311 31.94 31.70 -23.22
CA PHE A 311 31.08 31.21 -22.15
C PHE A 311 30.61 29.76 -22.41
N GLY A 312 30.78 28.87 -21.44
CA GLY A 312 30.35 27.47 -21.53
C GLY A 312 31.11 26.58 -22.52
N LYS A 313 32.25 27.01 -23.08
CA LYS A 313 33.01 26.21 -24.08
C LYS A 313 33.78 25.03 -23.49
N LYS A 314 34.08 25.01 -22.19
CA LYS A 314 34.86 23.92 -21.54
C LYS A 314 33.90 23.04 -20.72
N LYS A 315 33.76 21.76 -21.07
CA LYS A 315 32.91 20.82 -20.32
C LYS A 315 33.56 20.50 -18.98
N SER A 316 33.00 20.98 -17.88
CA SER A 316 33.52 20.70 -16.53
C SER A 316 33.38 19.24 -16.12
N LEU A 317 32.42 18.52 -16.70
CA LEU A 317 32.10 17.12 -16.44
C LEU A 317 32.62 16.21 -17.57
N THR A 318 33.04 14.98 -17.22
CA THR A 318 33.40 13.97 -18.24
C THR A 318 32.15 13.53 -19.02
N PRO A 319 32.29 12.97 -20.24
CA PRO A 319 31.17 12.45 -21.02
C PRO A 319 30.32 11.41 -20.26
N GLU A 320 30.96 10.58 -19.44
CA GLU A 320 30.32 9.56 -18.61
C GLU A 320 29.52 10.21 -17.48
N GLN A 321 30.09 11.23 -16.83
CA GLN A 321 29.39 12.00 -15.80
C GLN A 321 28.17 12.71 -16.38
N ILE A 322 28.30 13.37 -17.53
CA ILE A 322 27.19 14.02 -18.22
C ILE A 322 26.09 13.01 -18.56
N THR A 323 26.48 11.82 -19.03
CA THR A 323 25.54 10.75 -19.36
C THR A 323 24.83 10.23 -18.11
N ALA A 324 25.54 10.06 -16.99
CA ALA A 324 24.98 9.65 -15.72
C ALA A 324 24.00 10.70 -15.14
N PHE A 325 24.32 11.99 -15.22
CA PHE A 325 23.43 13.07 -14.79
C PHE A 325 22.15 13.12 -15.64
N ARG A 326 22.29 13.05 -16.96
CA ARG A 326 21.14 13.01 -17.87
C ARG A 326 20.28 11.77 -17.65
N LEU A 327 20.91 10.62 -17.40
CA LEU A 327 20.18 9.40 -17.06
C LEU A 327 19.46 9.55 -15.71
N ASN A 328 20.08 10.14 -14.69
CA ASN A 328 19.43 10.37 -13.39
C ASN A 328 18.20 11.28 -13.54
N GLU A 329 18.35 12.42 -14.21
CA GLU A 329 17.24 13.34 -14.50
C GLU A 329 16.13 12.63 -15.27
N PHE A 330 16.46 11.90 -16.34
CA PHE A 330 15.49 11.15 -17.13
C PHE A 330 14.72 10.12 -16.27
N MET A 331 15.43 9.38 -15.42
CA MET A 331 14.84 8.39 -14.52
C MET A 331 13.89 9.05 -13.51
N GLU A 332 14.35 10.08 -12.81
CA GLU A 332 13.57 10.79 -11.78
C GLU A 332 12.40 11.58 -12.36
N ARG A 333 12.53 12.10 -13.58
CA ARG A 333 11.44 12.81 -14.27
C ARG A 333 10.35 11.87 -14.73
N ARG A 334 10.71 10.74 -15.35
CA ARG A 334 9.73 9.84 -15.99
C ARG A 334 9.20 8.75 -15.08
N PHE A 335 9.94 8.37 -14.06
CA PHE A 335 9.64 7.17 -13.28
C PHE A 335 9.75 7.45 -11.79
N GLU A 336 8.97 6.69 -11.03
CA GLU A 336 9.16 6.50 -9.62
C GLU A 336 9.46 5.03 -9.39
N PHE A 337 10.64 4.77 -8.84
CA PHE A 337 11.11 3.42 -8.54
C PHE A 337 11.04 3.18 -7.05
N ARG A 338 10.77 1.92 -6.68
CA ARG A 338 10.93 1.45 -5.31
C ARG A 338 11.32 -0.01 -5.32
N PHE A 339 12.08 -0.44 -4.33
CA PHE A 339 12.42 -1.85 -4.15
C PHE A 339 11.53 -2.42 -3.06
N ASN A 340 10.60 -3.29 -3.42
CA ASN A 340 9.67 -3.88 -2.47
C ASN A 340 10.40 -4.94 -1.64
N ALA A 341 10.62 -4.64 -0.36
CA ALA A 341 11.36 -5.50 0.56
C ALA A 341 10.66 -6.83 0.86
N LEU A 342 9.34 -6.89 0.68
CA LEU A 342 8.52 -8.07 0.97
C LEU A 342 8.49 -9.05 -0.20
N THR A 343 8.27 -8.57 -1.42
CA THR A 343 8.33 -9.40 -2.64
C THR A 343 9.76 -9.61 -3.12
N ASN A 344 10.69 -8.77 -2.67
CA ASN A 344 12.08 -8.70 -3.12
C ASN A 344 12.19 -8.39 -4.63
N ASP A 345 11.22 -7.62 -5.14
CA ASP A 345 11.14 -7.19 -6.54
C ASP A 345 11.34 -5.68 -6.65
N LEU A 346 11.97 -5.28 -7.75
CA LEU A 346 12.03 -3.88 -8.15
C LEU A 346 10.69 -3.50 -8.76
N GLU A 347 10.10 -2.42 -8.30
CA GLU A 347 8.84 -1.89 -8.80
C GLU A 347 9.02 -0.50 -9.36
N TYR A 348 8.23 -0.16 -10.37
CA TYR A 348 8.19 1.17 -10.97
C TYR A 348 6.76 1.59 -11.24
N ARG A 349 6.53 2.91 -11.23
CA ARG A 349 5.43 3.53 -11.95
C ARG A 349 5.97 4.66 -12.80
N GLN A 350 5.32 4.95 -13.91
CA GLN A 350 5.65 6.16 -14.64
C GLN A 350 5.06 7.36 -13.88
N ARG A 351 5.81 8.46 -13.82
CA ARG A 351 5.34 9.75 -13.28
C ARG A 351 4.43 10.49 -14.26
N ASP A 352 4.17 9.89 -15.42
CA ASP A 352 3.06 10.29 -16.26
C ASP A 352 1.73 9.85 -15.64
N SER A 353 0.67 10.50 -16.06
CA SER A 353 -0.44 10.67 -15.12
C SER A 353 -1.58 9.68 -15.32
N ILE A 354 -1.23 8.46 -15.71
CA ILE A 354 -2.15 7.33 -15.94
C ILE A 354 -1.68 6.04 -15.25
N HIS A 355 -0.41 5.98 -14.84
CA HIS A 355 0.20 4.85 -14.16
C HIS A 355 0.23 5.11 -12.65
N PHE A 356 -0.89 4.83 -12.00
CA PHE A 356 -1.06 5.11 -10.57
C PHE A 356 -0.44 4.01 -9.71
N TYR A 357 -0.42 2.78 -10.22
CA TYR A 357 0.04 1.60 -9.51
C TYR A 357 1.46 1.21 -9.89
N PHE A 358 2.22 0.79 -8.89
CA PHE A 358 3.55 0.24 -9.10
C PHE A 358 3.46 -1.15 -9.73
N LYS A 359 4.33 -1.41 -10.71
CA LYS A 359 4.47 -2.68 -11.41
C LYS A 359 5.87 -3.24 -11.24
N PRO A 360 6.06 -4.57 -11.30
CA PRO A 360 7.39 -5.15 -11.32
C PRO A 360 8.19 -4.67 -12.55
N VAL A 361 9.47 -4.39 -12.34
CA VAL A 361 10.42 -4.07 -13.41
C VAL A 361 10.97 -5.37 -13.97
N ASP A 362 10.37 -5.83 -15.06
CA ASP A 362 10.86 -6.98 -15.82
C ASP A 362 11.91 -6.56 -16.88
N GLN A 363 12.38 -7.54 -17.65
CA GLN A 363 13.36 -7.26 -18.72
C GLN A 363 12.77 -6.37 -19.83
N ARG A 364 11.47 -6.49 -20.12
CA ARG A 364 10.80 -5.69 -21.15
C ARG A 364 10.76 -4.22 -20.75
N VAL A 365 10.50 -3.93 -19.49
CA VAL A 365 10.52 -2.58 -18.92
C VAL A 365 11.93 -2.00 -19.01
N LYS A 366 12.97 -2.75 -18.62
CA LYS A 366 14.37 -2.30 -18.73
C LYS A 366 14.75 -1.93 -20.16
N ASN A 367 14.38 -2.77 -21.12
CA ASN A 367 14.62 -2.49 -22.54
C ASN A 367 13.84 -1.25 -23.01
N SER A 368 12.62 -1.05 -22.52
CA SER A 368 11.81 0.13 -22.86
C SER A 368 12.42 1.41 -22.31
N ILE A 369 12.89 1.40 -21.05
CA ILE A 369 13.60 2.52 -20.42
C ILE A 369 14.85 2.89 -21.23
N ALA A 370 15.64 1.89 -21.64
CA ALA A 370 16.84 2.11 -22.46
C ALA A 370 16.50 2.75 -23.82
N MET A 371 15.47 2.24 -24.51
CA MET A 371 15.02 2.79 -25.80
C MET A 371 14.48 4.22 -25.66
N ASP A 372 13.70 4.50 -24.62
CA ASP A 372 13.17 5.83 -24.36
C ASP A 372 14.30 6.84 -24.06
N ALA A 373 15.30 6.44 -23.27
CA ALA A 373 16.47 7.27 -22.97
C ALA A 373 17.28 7.59 -24.26
N LEU A 374 17.46 6.60 -25.14
CA LEU A 374 18.12 6.79 -26.43
C LEU A 374 17.33 7.72 -27.36
N GLN A 375 15.99 7.60 -27.39
CA GLN A 375 15.12 8.50 -28.17
C GLN A 375 15.17 9.95 -27.66
N GLU A 376 15.43 10.16 -26.38
CA GLU A 376 15.67 11.48 -25.79
C GLU A 376 17.12 11.99 -25.96
N GLY A 377 17.96 11.25 -26.68
CA GLY A 377 19.34 11.65 -27.00
C GLY A 377 20.35 11.37 -25.88
N ILE A 378 20.00 10.51 -24.92
CA ILE A 378 20.89 10.07 -23.85
C ILE A 378 21.56 8.77 -24.29
N ARG A 379 22.87 8.82 -24.55
CA ARG A 379 23.66 7.67 -25.00
C ARG A 379 23.95 6.72 -23.84
N VAL A 380 22.97 5.90 -23.47
CA VAL A 380 23.08 4.92 -22.39
C VAL A 380 23.24 3.50 -22.91
N TRP A 381 23.97 2.68 -22.17
CA TRP A 381 23.99 1.24 -22.36
C TRP A 381 22.98 0.57 -21.42
N ASP A 382 22.51 -0.63 -21.78
CA ASP A 382 21.65 -1.44 -20.90
C ASP A 382 22.29 -1.68 -19.52
N ARG A 383 23.62 -1.74 -19.46
CA ARG A 383 24.37 -1.87 -18.21
C ARG A 383 24.19 -0.65 -17.31
N ASP A 384 24.08 0.55 -17.86
CA ASP A 384 23.93 1.78 -17.09
C ASP A 384 22.53 1.88 -16.49
N VAL A 385 21.50 1.50 -17.25
CA VAL A 385 20.12 1.33 -16.76
C VAL A 385 20.08 0.29 -15.63
N ASN A 386 20.68 -0.89 -15.83
CA ASN A 386 20.71 -1.93 -14.81
C ASN A 386 21.46 -1.49 -13.54
N ARG A 387 22.58 -0.77 -13.67
CA ARG A 387 23.33 -0.21 -12.53
C ARG A 387 22.51 0.81 -11.76
N TYR A 388 21.74 1.65 -12.44
CA TYR A 388 20.84 2.61 -11.80
C TYR A 388 19.81 1.86 -10.94
N LEU A 389 19.09 0.93 -11.58
CA LEU A 389 17.98 0.19 -10.99
C LEU A 389 18.39 -0.75 -9.85
N SER A 390 19.65 -1.20 -9.81
CA SER A 390 20.20 -2.03 -8.74
C SER A 390 20.96 -1.26 -7.66
N SER A 391 21.05 0.08 -7.77
CA SER A 391 21.74 0.92 -6.81
C SER A 391 20.80 1.42 -5.70
N ASN A 392 21.40 1.95 -4.62
CA ASN A 392 20.67 2.60 -3.52
C ASN A 392 19.94 3.90 -3.92
N ARG A 393 19.99 4.30 -5.20
CA ARG A 393 19.12 5.37 -5.73
C ARG A 393 17.65 4.96 -5.71
N VAL A 394 17.37 3.66 -5.83
CA VAL A 394 16.01 3.15 -5.67
C VAL A 394 15.74 2.95 -4.17
N PRO A 395 14.76 3.67 -3.58
CA PRO A 395 14.45 3.54 -2.17
C PRO A 395 13.83 2.17 -1.85
N LEU A 396 14.14 1.65 -0.67
CA LEU A 396 13.45 0.48 -0.12
C LEU A 396 12.02 0.86 0.26
N TYR A 397 11.07 0.00 -0.07
CA TYR A 397 9.66 0.13 0.27
C TYR A 397 9.19 -1.13 0.98
N ASN A 398 8.57 -0.95 2.16
CA ASN A 398 7.92 -2.03 2.89
C ASN A 398 6.41 -1.77 2.92
N PRO A 399 5.60 -2.53 2.14
CA PRO A 399 4.16 -2.29 2.02
C PRO A 399 3.41 -2.43 3.35
N VAL A 400 3.88 -3.31 4.22
CA VAL A 400 3.24 -3.56 5.53
C VAL A 400 3.49 -2.40 6.47
N GLU A 401 4.73 -1.92 6.54
CA GLU A 401 5.09 -0.78 7.39
C GLU A 401 4.44 0.52 6.90
N ASP A 402 4.45 0.77 5.59
CA ASP A 402 3.78 1.93 5.00
C ASP A 402 2.29 1.93 5.33
N TYR A 403 1.61 0.78 5.17
CA TYR A 403 0.20 0.64 5.52
C TYR A 403 -0.06 0.92 7.01
N LEU A 404 0.71 0.30 7.92
CA LEU A 404 0.53 0.46 9.37
C LEU A 404 0.88 1.88 9.87
N CYS A 405 1.78 2.59 9.19
CA CYS A 405 2.11 3.98 9.52
C CYS A 405 1.05 4.98 9.04
N ASN A 406 0.25 4.63 8.03
CA ASN A 406 -0.73 5.52 7.39
C ASN A 406 -2.20 5.31 7.85
N LEU A 407 -2.42 4.61 8.98
CA LEU A 407 -3.76 4.26 9.48
C LEU A 407 -4.56 5.43 10.07
N GLY A 408 -3.88 6.46 10.56
CA GLY A 408 -4.50 7.54 11.35
C GLY A 408 -4.78 7.14 12.80
N ARG A 409 -5.53 7.96 13.53
CA ARG A 409 -5.91 7.71 14.94
C ARG A 409 -7.11 6.75 15.00
N TRP A 410 -7.10 5.82 15.96
CA TRP A 410 -8.26 4.97 16.23
C TRP A 410 -9.43 5.78 16.81
N ASP A 411 -10.64 5.45 16.39
CA ASP A 411 -11.88 6.12 16.76
C ASP A 411 -12.56 5.54 18.02
N GLY A 412 -11.94 4.56 18.69
CA GLY A 412 -12.46 3.95 19.91
C GLY A 412 -13.47 2.82 19.71
N LYS A 413 -13.84 2.47 18.47
CA LYS A 413 -14.80 1.38 18.21
C LYS A 413 -14.08 0.04 18.00
N ASP A 414 -14.54 -0.98 18.69
CA ASP A 414 -14.01 -2.34 18.59
C ASP A 414 -14.45 -3.03 17.29
N ARG A 415 -13.52 -3.13 16.34
CA ARG A 415 -13.69 -3.79 15.04
C ARG A 415 -13.04 -5.16 14.98
N VAL A 416 -12.01 -5.43 15.78
CA VAL A 416 -11.35 -6.75 15.77
C VAL A 416 -12.29 -7.81 16.31
N ARG A 417 -13.00 -7.54 17.41
CA ARG A 417 -14.01 -8.49 17.93
C ARG A 417 -15.21 -8.59 17.01
N ALA A 418 -15.66 -7.47 16.43
CA ALA A 418 -16.74 -7.49 15.44
C ALA A 418 -16.39 -8.31 14.19
N LEU A 419 -15.11 -8.36 13.80
CA LEU A 419 -14.62 -9.24 12.74
C LEU A 419 -14.72 -10.72 13.15
N ALA A 420 -14.39 -11.05 14.40
CA ALA A 420 -14.57 -12.40 14.93
C ALA A 420 -16.04 -12.84 14.93
N ASP A 421 -16.94 -11.90 15.26
CA ASP A 421 -18.39 -12.12 15.35
C ASP A 421 -19.04 -12.46 13.99
N LEU A 422 -18.34 -12.27 12.86
CA LEU A 422 -18.79 -12.74 11.54
C LEU A 422 -18.83 -14.27 11.44
N VAL A 423 -18.02 -14.98 12.25
CA VAL A 423 -17.96 -16.44 12.27
C VAL A 423 -19.04 -16.98 13.21
N PRO A 424 -20.15 -17.56 12.69
CA PRO A 424 -21.17 -18.14 13.54
C PRO A 424 -20.62 -19.40 14.19
N CYS A 425 -20.47 -19.37 15.52
CA CYS A 425 -19.99 -20.50 16.31
C CYS A 425 -20.56 -20.44 17.73
N ASN A 426 -20.56 -21.58 18.41
CA ASN A 426 -21.06 -21.69 19.78
C ASN A 426 -19.95 -21.56 20.85
N ASN A 427 -18.70 -21.35 20.43
CA ASN A 427 -17.56 -21.29 21.35
C ASN A 427 -17.50 -19.90 22.02
N PRO A 428 -17.71 -19.79 23.35
CA PRO A 428 -17.76 -18.50 24.04
C PRO A 428 -16.40 -17.79 24.09
N HIS A 429 -15.30 -18.53 23.88
CA HIS A 429 -13.93 -18.00 23.94
C HIS A 429 -13.42 -17.50 22.59
N TRP A 430 -14.09 -17.85 21.47
CA TRP A 430 -13.64 -17.52 20.11
C TRP A 430 -13.27 -16.04 19.95
N ARG A 431 -14.15 -15.16 20.42
CA ARG A 431 -14.04 -13.71 20.27
C ARG A 431 -12.75 -13.15 20.85
N GLU A 432 -12.37 -13.58 22.05
CA GLU A 432 -11.15 -13.13 22.73
C GLU A 432 -9.89 -13.83 22.22
N LEU A 433 -9.99 -15.12 21.86
CA LEU A 433 -8.87 -15.87 21.28
C LEU A 433 -8.51 -15.31 19.89
N PHE A 434 -9.52 -14.96 19.07
CA PHE A 434 -9.32 -14.28 17.80
C PHE A 434 -8.72 -12.89 17.99
N TYR A 435 -9.21 -12.11 18.96
CA TYR A 435 -8.64 -10.79 19.27
C TYR A 435 -7.15 -10.88 19.57
N ARG A 436 -6.73 -11.78 20.47
CA ARG A 436 -5.30 -11.98 20.79
C ARG A 436 -4.50 -12.47 19.59
N TRP A 437 -5.02 -13.43 18.83
CA TRP A 437 -4.35 -13.90 17.62
C TRP A 437 -4.18 -12.78 16.57
N PHE A 438 -5.19 -11.93 16.39
CA PHE A 438 -5.13 -10.80 15.46
C PHE A 438 -4.09 -9.76 15.91
N LEU A 439 -4.04 -9.44 17.21
CA LEU A 439 -2.97 -8.58 17.75
C LEU A 439 -1.59 -9.22 17.54
N ASN A 440 -1.46 -10.52 17.75
CA ASN A 440 -0.22 -11.26 17.53
C ASN A 440 0.27 -11.13 16.08
N MET A 441 -0.65 -11.34 15.13
CA MET A 441 -0.40 -11.17 13.71
C MET A 441 0.14 -9.76 13.39
N VAL A 442 -0.54 -8.71 13.86
CA VAL A 442 -0.11 -7.31 13.63
C VAL A 442 1.21 -7.00 14.34
N ALA A 443 1.48 -7.57 15.51
CA ALA A 443 2.75 -7.40 16.22
C ALA A 443 3.94 -7.99 15.44
N HIS A 444 3.77 -9.16 14.80
CA HIS A 444 4.77 -9.73 13.88
C HIS A 444 4.96 -8.87 12.63
N TRP A 445 3.86 -8.34 12.07
CA TRP A 445 3.90 -7.36 10.99
C TRP A 445 4.53 -6.02 11.37
N ARG A 446 4.78 -5.76 12.66
CA ARG A 446 5.62 -4.66 13.16
C ARG A 446 7.03 -5.06 13.59
N GLY A 447 7.28 -6.36 13.79
CA GLY A 447 8.61 -6.91 14.07
C GLY A 447 9.03 -6.71 15.53
N LEU A 448 8.04 -6.53 16.40
CA LEU A 448 8.22 -6.34 17.84
C LEU A 448 8.67 -7.64 18.52
N ASP A 449 8.20 -8.78 18.03
CA ASP A 449 8.58 -10.09 18.56
C ASP A 449 9.54 -10.81 17.61
N LYS A 450 10.79 -10.96 18.06
CA LYS A 450 11.86 -11.72 17.38
C LYS A 450 12.20 -13.02 18.10
N LEU A 451 11.63 -13.25 19.29
CA LEU A 451 11.98 -14.36 20.18
C LEU A 451 10.90 -15.43 20.18
N HIS A 452 9.63 -15.02 20.13
CA HIS A 452 8.49 -15.92 20.08
C HIS A 452 7.83 -15.83 18.71
N SER A 453 7.18 -16.90 18.30
CA SER A 453 6.43 -16.99 17.05
C SER A 453 4.94 -17.00 17.32
N ASN A 454 4.14 -16.58 16.33
CA ASN A 454 2.71 -16.90 16.31
C ASN A 454 2.53 -18.42 16.09
N SER A 455 2.67 -19.16 17.18
CA SER A 455 2.65 -20.62 17.20
C SER A 455 1.24 -21.18 17.32
N THR A 456 0.25 -20.30 17.55
CA THR A 456 -1.17 -20.64 17.70
C THR A 456 -1.96 -20.13 16.49
N SER A 457 -2.80 -20.97 15.89
CA SER A 457 -3.47 -20.68 14.61
C SER A 457 -4.96 -21.02 14.69
N PRO A 458 -5.87 -20.13 14.27
CA PRO A 458 -7.29 -20.49 14.11
C PRO A 458 -7.48 -21.61 13.08
N LEU A 459 -8.39 -22.52 13.37
CA LEU A 459 -8.78 -23.62 12.48
C LEU A 459 -10.31 -23.64 12.38
N LEU A 460 -10.83 -23.17 11.25
CA LEU A 460 -12.27 -23.09 11.00
C LEU A 460 -12.75 -24.39 10.37
N VAL A 461 -13.63 -25.08 11.09
CA VAL A 461 -14.17 -26.39 10.72
C VAL A 461 -15.65 -26.26 10.44
N GLY A 462 -16.13 -26.71 9.28
CA GLY A 462 -17.55 -26.67 8.99
C GLY A 462 -17.86 -27.14 7.58
N ALA A 463 -19.12 -27.19 7.19
CA ALA A 463 -19.49 -27.70 5.88
C ALA A 463 -18.85 -26.91 4.71
N GLN A 464 -18.72 -27.58 3.57
CA GLN A 464 -18.31 -26.93 2.33
C GLN A 464 -19.32 -25.82 1.96
N GLY A 465 -18.84 -24.73 1.37
CA GLY A 465 -19.70 -23.60 0.99
C GLY A 465 -20.00 -22.59 2.11
N PHE A 466 -19.50 -22.81 3.34
CA PHE A 466 -19.65 -21.86 4.46
C PHE A 466 -18.75 -20.61 4.38
N ARG A 467 -18.10 -20.37 3.23
CA ARG A 467 -17.26 -19.19 2.93
C ARG A 467 -16.04 -19.02 3.86
N LYS A 468 -15.52 -20.10 4.44
CA LYS A 468 -14.35 -20.12 5.33
C LYS A 468 -13.10 -19.49 4.69
N SER A 469 -12.70 -19.94 3.50
CA SER A 469 -11.52 -19.41 2.79
C SER A 469 -11.73 -17.94 2.36
N THR A 470 -12.97 -17.55 2.05
CA THR A 470 -13.33 -16.15 1.77
C THR A 470 -13.15 -15.27 3.02
N TYR A 471 -13.59 -15.76 4.19
CA TYR A 471 -13.35 -15.09 5.47
C TYR A 471 -11.86 -14.88 5.74
N CYS A 472 -11.03 -15.92 5.57
CA CYS A 472 -9.57 -15.80 5.73
C CYS A 472 -8.98 -14.69 4.83
N ARG A 473 -9.46 -14.57 3.58
CA ARG A 473 -8.98 -13.56 2.64
C ARG A 473 -9.41 -12.13 2.99
N ILE A 474 -10.60 -11.93 3.55
CA ILE A 474 -11.10 -10.59 3.93
C ILE A 474 -10.51 -10.07 5.24
N ILE A 475 -9.79 -10.89 6.01
CA ILE A 475 -8.99 -10.42 7.16
C ILE A 475 -7.96 -9.39 6.69
N LEU A 476 -7.33 -9.62 5.52
CA LEU A 476 -6.38 -8.68 4.93
C LEU A 476 -7.08 -7.54 4.17
N PRO A 477 -6.57 -6.31 4.29
CA PRO A 477 -7.07 -5.17 3.54
C PRO A 477 -6.76 -5.33 2.04
N PRO A 478 -7.58 -4.78 1.12
CA PRO A 478 -7.39 -4.93 -0.32
C PRO A 478 -5.97 -4.67 -0.81
N GLU A 479 -5.30 -3.66 -0.25
CA GLU A 479 -3.94 -3.25 -0.60
C GLU A 479 -2.87 -4.28 -0.20
N LEU A 480 -3.14 -5.12 0.80
CA LEU A 480 -2.23 -6.16 1.31
C LEU A 480 -2.67 -7.59 0.95
N ARG A 481 -3.74 -7.77 0.16
CA ARG A 481 -4.24 -9.11 -0.23
C ARG A 481 -3.24 -9.94 -1.02
N PHE A 482 -2.23 -9.33 -1.65
CA PHE A 482 -1.13 -10.05 -2.29
C PHE A 482 -0.28 -10.87 -1.29
N GLY A 483 -0.37 -10.55 0.01
CA GLY A 483 0.28 -11.29 1.09
C GLY A 483 -0.57 -12.42 1.69
N TYR A 484 -1.67 -12.81 1.05
CA TYR A 484 -2.44 -14.01 1.37
C TYR A 484 -2.06 -15.16 0.44
N THR A 485 -1.97 -16.38 0.98
CA THR A 485 -1.84 -17.62 0.17
C THR A 485 -2.64 -18.75 0.82
N ASP A 486 -3.29 -19.58 0.01
CA ASP A 486 -3.98 -20.82 0.41
C ASP A 486 -3.24 -22.09 -0.04
N SER A 487 -2.23 -21.95 -0.89
CA SER A 487 -1.40 -23.05 -1.37
C SER A 487 -0.13 -23.12 -0.53
N LEU A 488 -0.01 -24.07 0.39
CA LEU A 488 1.26 -24.36 1.11
C LEU A 488 1.79 -25.74 0.70
N ASP A 489 2.87 -25.78 -0.10
CA ASP A 489 3.49 -27.04 -0.49
C ASP A 489 4.47 -27.53 0.59
N PHE A 490 4.08 -28.59 1.30
CA PHE A 490 4.92 -29.24 2.30
C PHE A 490 6.04 -30.13 1.72
N LYS A 491 6.10 -30.34 0.40
CA LYS A 491 7.18 -31.13 -0.24
C LYS A 491 8.51 -30.39 -0.25
N SER A 492 8.49 -29.07 -0.42
CA SER A 492 9.68 -28.23 -0.44
C SER A 492 9.83 -27.47 0.87
N LYS A 493 10.70 -27.96 1.77
CA LYS A 493 10.99 -27.28 3.04
C LYS A 493 11.50 -25.85 2.84
N ARG A 494 12.29 -25.63 1.79
CA ARG A 494 12.87 -24.33 1.48
C ARG A 494 11.82 -23.31 1.06
N ASP A 495 10.85 -23.71 0.24
CA ASP A 495 9.80 -22.81 -0.24
C ASP A 495 8.81 -22.49 0.86
N ALA A 496 8.45 -23.47 1.69
CA ALA A 496 7.61 -23.24 2.87
C ALA A 496 8.27 -22.27 3.87
N GLU A 497 9.59 -22.28 4.01
CA GLU A 497 10.32 -21.29 4.82
C GLU A 497 10.37 -19.91 4.16
N LEU A 498 10.45 -19.83 2.82
CA LEU A 498 10.36 -18.56 2.09
C LEU A 498 9.00 -17.88 2.31
N TYR A 499 7.93 -18.67 2.44
CA TYR A 499 6.58 -18.13 2.63
C TYR A 499 6.45 -17.37 3.95
N LEU A 500 7.19 -17.78 4.98
CA LEU A 500 7.20 -17.09 6.28
C LEU A 500 7.63 -15.62 6.18
N GLY A 501 8.52 -15.31 5.23
CA GLY A 501 9.04 -13.96 4.99
C GLY A 501 8.31 -13.19 3.88
N ARG A 502 7.40 -13.83 3.14
CA ARG A 502 6.71 -13.24 1.97
C ARG A 502 5.23 -12.97 2.22
N PHE A 503 4.55 -13.89 2.92
CA PHE A 503 3.11 -13.82 3.13
C PHE A 503 2.80 -13.39 4.56
N MET A 504 1.76 -12.58 4.71
CA MET A 504 1.27 -12.08 6.00
C MET A 504 0.30 -13.06 6.65
N LEU A 505 -0.51 -13.73 5.83
CA LEU A 505 -1.47 -14.73 6.27
C LEU A 505 -1.41 -15.94 5.34
N ILE A 506 -1.07 -17.09 5.90
CA ILE A 506 -1.02 -18.37 5.20
C ILE A 506 -2.24 -19.18 5.64
N ASN A 507 -3.16 -19.45 4.72
CA ASN A 507 -4.27 -20.37 4.93
C ASN A 507 -3.81 -21.80 4.62
N ILE A 508 -3.93 -22.68 5.60
CA ILE A 508 -3.76 -24.13 5.42
C ILE A 508 -5.14 -24.65 5.01
N ASP A 509 -5.43 -24.55 3.72
CA ASP A 509 -6.68 -25.10 3.19
C ASP A 509 -6.67 -26.63 3.25
N GLU A 510 -7.87 -27.21 3.40
CA GLU A 510 -8.07 -28.65 3.54
C GLU A 510 -7.13 -29.28 4.57
N PHE A 511 -7.12 -28.74 5.80
CA PHE A 511 -6.23 -29.17 6.87
C PHE A 511 -6.28 -30.69 7.13
N ASP A 512 -7.41 -31.35 6.85
CA ASP A 512 -7.60 -32.80 6.91
C ASP A 512 -6.68 -33.59 5.95
N GLN A 513 -6.12 -32.96 4.91
CA GLN A 513 -5.17 -33.59 4.00
C GLN A 513 -3.72 -33.57 4.51
N VAL A 514 -3.44 -32.84 5.60
CA VAL A 514 -2.09 -32.78 6.18
C VAL A 514 -1.73 -34.13 6.81
N SER A 515 -0.83 -34.86 6.15
CA SER A 515 -0.40 -36.18 6.63
C SER A 515 0.36 -36.12 7.96
N ILE A 516 0.35 -37.24 8.70
CA ILE A 516 1.10 -37.40 9.96
C ILE A 516 2.59 -37.05 9.79
N ASN A 517 3.17 -37.38 8.63
CA ASN A 517 4.57 -37.08 8.31
C ASN A 517 4.82 -35.57 8.12
N GLN A 518 3.82 -34.81 7.67
CA GLN A 518 3.89 -33.37 7.47
C GLN A 518 3.60 -32.59 8.76
N GLN A 519 2.82 -33.14 9.70
CA GLN A 519 2.49 -32.47 10.96
C GLN A 519 3.73 -32.06 11.77
N GLY A 520 4.78 -32.88 11.79
CA GLY A 520 6.04 -32.54 12.46
C GLY A 520 6.70 -31.30 11.83
N PHE A 521 6.68 -31.20 10.50
CA PHE A 521 7.22 -30.05 9.78
C PHE A 521 6.33 -28.81 9.93
N LEU A 522 5.00 -28.96 9.91
CA LEU A 522 4.08 -27.86 10.18
C LEU A 522 4.31 -27.27 11.59
N LYS A 523 4.46 -28.11 12.63
CA LYS A 523 4.78 -27.65 13.99
C LYS A 523 6.08 -26.84 14.02
N HIS A 524 7.10 -27.30 13.30
CA HIS A 524 8.35 -26.57 13.16
C HIS A 524 8.14 -25.20 12.48
N LEU A 525 7.37 -25.12 11.39
CA LEU A 525 7.05 -23.85 10.72
C LEU A 525 6.29 -22.89 11.64
N LEU A 526 5.27 -23.38 12.36
CA LEU A 526 4.51 -22.58 13.33
C LEU A 526 5.42 -21.98 14.41
N GLN A 527 6.41 -22.74 14.89
CA GLN A 527 7.30 -22.33 15.98
C GLN A 527 8.50 -21.46 15.54
N LYS A 528 8.86 -21.42 14.27
CA LYS A 528 10.09 -20.77 13.79
C LYS A 528 9.98 -19.23 13.87
N PRO A 529 10.74 -18.51 14.72
CA PRO A 529 10.55 -17.06 14.91
C PRO A 529 11.10 -16.23 13.74
N VAL A 530 12.16 -16.71 13.08
CA VAL A 530 12.85 -16.00 11.99
C VAL A 530 13.02 -16.92 10.79
N ALA A 531 12.82 -16.40 9.58
CA ALA A 531 13.03 -17.16 8.34
C ALA A 531 14.49 -16.99 7.88
N ASN A 532 15.28 -18.05 7.88
CA ASN A 532 16.65 -18.01 7.39
C ASN A 532 16.65 -18.36 5.90
N LEU A 533 16.93 -17.38 5.03
CA LEU A 533 16.89 -17.60 3.60
C LEU A 533 18.24 -17.37 2.94
N ARG A 534 18.65 -18.31 2.08
CA ARG A 534 19.63 -18.05 1.03
C ARG A 534 18.89 -17.62 -0.23
N LYS A 535 19.01 -16.34 -0.61
CA LYS A 535 18.48 -15.84 -1.89
C LYS A 535 19.05 -16.68 -3.05
N PRO A 536 18.29 -16.96 -4.13
CA PRO A 536 18.75 -17.80 -5.25
C PRO A 536 20.10 -17.39 -5.87
N TYR A 537 20.52 -16.13 -5.68
CA TYR A 537 21.80 -15.57 -6.14
C TYR A 537 22.61 -14.88 -5.01
N GLY A 538 22.20 -15.08 -3.74
CA GLY A 538 22.91 -14.54 -2.58
C GLY A 538 24.06 -15.44 -2.15
N SER A 539 25.24 -14.85 -1.96
CA SER A 539 26.38 -15.53 -1.37
C SER A 539 26.19 -15.80 0.13
N SER A 540 25.39 -14.96 0.83
CA SER A 540 25.09 -15.07 2.25
C SER A 540 23.66 -15.53 2.55
N ILE A 541 23.51 -16.29 3.64
CA ILE A 541 22.21 -16.53 4.27
C ILE A 541 21.84 -15.23 5.01
N GLN A 542 20.64 -14.72 4.73
CA GLN A 542 20.10 -13.54 5.41
C GLN A 542 18.96 -13.96 6.30
N GLU A 543 18.97 -13.45 7.53
CA GLU A 543 17.80 -13.52 8.40
C GLU A 543 16.72 -12.61 7.83
N MET A 544 15.62 -13.23 7.42
CA MET A 544 14.42 -12.55 6.98
C MET A 544 13.42 -12.50 8.12
N ARG A 545 12.85 -11.32 8.26
CA ARG A 545 11.75 -11.10 9.17
C ARG A 545 10.57 -12.00 8.81
N ARG A 546 9.98 -12.64 9.82
CA ARG A 546 8.74 -13.40 9.68
C ARG A 546 7.55 -12.45 9.68
N TYR A 547 6.75 -12.49 8.62
CA TYR A 547 5.44 -11.82 8.54
C TYR A 547 4.28 -12.80 8.75
N ALA A 548 4.49 -14.07 8.42
CA ALA A 548 3.41 -15.04 8.35
C ALA A 548 2.79 -15.37 9.71
N SER A 549 1.47 -15.18 9.77
CA SER A 549 0.56 -15.88 10.67
C SER A 549 -0.20 -16.96 9.90
N PHE A 550 -0.66 -17.98 10.61
CA PHE A 550 -1.37 -19.11 10.01
C PHE A 550 -2.83 -19.09 10.43
N ILE A 551 -3.67 -19.51 9.50
CA ILE A 551 -5.08 -19.87 9.70
C ILE A 551 -5.33 -21.16 8.92
N GLY A 552 -6.25 -22.00 9.34
CA GLY A 552 -6.59 -23.22 8.63
C GLY A 552 -8.09 -23.36 8.39
N THR A 553 -8.44 -24.11 7.36
CA THR A 553 -9.82 -24.44 7.02
C THR A 553 -9.95 -25.94 6.80
N SER A 554 -11.04 -26.54 7.30
CA SER A 554 -11.36 -27.94 7.01
C SER A 554 -12.87 -28.17 6.96
N ASN A 555 -13.24 -29.26 6.30
CA ASN A 555 -14.60 -29.78 6.25
C ASN A 555 -14.83 -30.94 7.24
N GLN A 556 -13.77 -31.50 7.83
CA GLN A 556 -13.84 -32.64 8.74
C GLN A 556 -13.54 -32.21 10.19
N LYS A 557 -14.18 -32.85 11.17
CA LYS A 557 -13.94 -32.57 12.60
C LYS A 557 -12.74 -33.33 13.16
N ASP A 558 -12.45 -34.53 12.65
CA ASP A 558 -11.39 -35.41 13.14
C ASP A 558 -9.99 -34.98 12.66
N LEU A 559 -9.49 -33.84 13.16
CA LEU A 559 -8.28 -33.20 12.64
C LEU A 559 -7.04 -33.41 13.52
N LEU A 560 -7.24 -33.43 14.84
CA LEU A 560 -6.13 -33.42 15.78
C LEU A 560 -5.78 -34.85 16.20
N THR A 561 -4.68 -35.38 15.66
CA THR A 561 -4.21 -36.73 15.95
C THR A 561 -3.15 -36.80 17.05
N ASP A 562 -2.55 -35.66 17.42
CA ASP A 562 -1.53 -35.56 18.47
C ASP A 562 -1.99 -34.64 19.62
N PRO A 563 -2.23 -35.19 20.82
CA PRO A 563 -2.63 -34.42 22.01
C PRO A 563 -1.63 -33.33 22.43
N SER A 564 -0.34 -33.47 22.10
CA SER A 564 0.67 -32.43 22.38
C SER A 564 0.65 -31.28 21.37
N GLY A 565 -0.05 -31.47 20.25
CA GLY A 565 -0.23 -30.54 19.15
C GLY A 565 -1.45 -29.63 19.31
N SER A 566 -2.49 -30.08 20.02
CA SER A 566 -3.81 -29.44 20.07
C SER A 566 -3.77 -27.99 20.53
N ARG A 567 -2.92 -27.64 21.51
CA ARG A 567 -2.76 -26.26 22.00
C ARG A 567 -2.33 -25.22 20.95
N ARG A 568 -1.83 -25.64 19.78
CA ARG A 568 -1.41 -24.75 18.69
C ARG A 568 -2.54 -24.36 17.75
N PHE A 569 -3.74 -24.89 17.95
CA PHE A 569 -4.89 -24.62 17.10
C PHE A 569 -6.06 -24.08 17.92
N ILE A 570 -6.75 -23.07 17.39
CA ILE A 570 -8.02 -22.59 17.93
C ILE A 570 -9.11 -23.20 17.06
N CYS A 571 -9.59 -24.40 17.41
CA CYS A 571 -10.56 -25.12 16.61
C CYS A 571 -11.96 -24.57 16.84
N ILE A 572 -12.61 -24.13 15.75
CA ILE A 572 -13.93 -23.52 15.79
C ILE A 572 -14.83 -24.23 14.80
N GLU A 573 -15.93 -24.80 15.32
CA GLU A 573 -17.02 -25.27 14.48
C GLU A 573 -17.85 -24.08 14.01
N VAL A 574 -17.85 -23.88 12.69
CA VAL A 574 -18.65 -22.90 11.97
C VAL A 574 -20.04 -23.51 11.73
N THR A 575 -21.06 -22.94 12.37
CA THR A 575 -22.42 -23.52 12.40
C THR A 575 -23.31 -23.06 11.25
N ALA A 576 -22.96 -21.96 10.58
CA ALA A 576 -23.69 -21.41 9.44
C ALA A 576 -22.73 -20.72 8.44
N PRO A 577 -23.16 -20.38 7.21
CA PRO A 577 -22.33 -19.62 6.29
C PRO A 577 -21.87 -18.28 6.88
N ILE A 578 -20.56 -17.99 6.80
CA ILE A 578 -19.96 -16.75 7.29
C ILE A 578 -20.48 -15.56 6.47
N ASP A 579 -20.91 -14.49 7.12
CA ASP A 579 -21.30 -13.26 6.43
C ASP A 579 -20.07 -12.47 5.97
N THR A 580 -19.72 -12.66 4.70
CA THR A 580 -18.59 -12.01 4.04
C THR A 580 -18.96 -10.73 3.29
N ASN A 581 -20.26 -10.37 3.22
CA ASN A 581 -20.74 -9.21 2.46
C ASN A 581 -20.80 -7.95 3.34
N VAL A 582 -19.78 -7.73 4.16
CA VAL A 582 -19.71 -6.63 5.11
C VAL A 582 -18.67 -5.60 4.68
N THR A 583 -18.99 -4.32 4.86
CA THR A 583 -18.03 -3.23 4.62
C THR A 583 -17.10 -3.09 5.82
N ILE A 584 -15.86 -3.55 5.67
CA ILE A 584 -14.85 -3.46 6.72
C ILE A 584 -14.07 -2.16 6.57
N ASN A 585 -14.07 -1.33 7.63
CA ASN A 585 -13.14 -0.21 7.71
C ASN A 585 -11.76 -0.71 8.16
N TYR A 586 -10.97 -1.16 7.19
CA TYR A 586 -9.65 -1.73 7.44
C TYR A 586 -8.68 -0.77 8.14
N ARG A 587 -8.67 0.51 7.73
CA ARG A 587 -7.79 1.52 8.38
C ARG A 587 -8.05 1.58 9.89
N GLN A 588 -9.32 1.63 10.30
CA GLN A 588 -9.68 1.68 11.71
C GLN A 588 -9.52 0.32 12.43
N LEU A 589 -9.70 -0.80 11.72
CA LEU A 589 -9.44 -2.15 12.26
C LEU A 589 -7.97 -2.31 12.67
N TYR A 590 -7.05 -1.95 11.79
CA TYR A 590 -5.62 -2.03 12.09
C TYR A 590 -5.17 -0.89 13.01
N ALA A 591 -5.83 0.28 13.01
CA ALA A 591 -5.55 1.35 13.97
C ALA A 591 -5.84 0.89 15.41
N GLN A 592 -6.96 0.17 15.62
CA GLN A 592 -7.28 -0.45 16.91
C GLN A 592 -6.16 -1.39 17.37
N ALA A 593 -5.74 -2.32 16.49
CA ALA A 593 -4.70 -3.28 16.83
C ALA A 593 -3.36 -2.60 17.15
N MET A 594 -2.97 -1.59 16.36
CA MET A 594 -1.78 -0.79 16.61
C MET A 594 -1.84 -0.05 17.94
N GLU A 595 -2.98 0.54 18.29
CA GLU A 595 -3.15 1.23 19.58
C GLU A 595 -3.08 0.26 20.77
N ALA A 596 -3.72 -0.89 20.68
CA ALA A 596 -3.64 -1.94 21.69
C ALA A 596 -2.19 -2.40 21.92
N ILE A 597 -1.45 -2.66 20.83
CA ILE A 597 -0.03 -3.06 20.89
C ILE A 597 0.83 -1.95 21.50
N VAL A 598 0.64 -0.69 21.11
CA VAL A 598 1.41 0.44 21.65
C VAL A 598 1.12 0.67 23.14
N LYS A 599 -0.10 0.41 23.60
CA LYS A 599 -0.47 0.42 25.03
C LYS A 599 0.06 -0.77 25.82
N GLY A 600 0.71 -1.73 25.17
CA GLY A 600 1.27 -2.91 25.82
C GLY A 600 0.22 -3.99 26.13
N GLU A 601 -0.91 -4.01 25.42
CA GLU A 601 -1.86 -5.13 25.54
C GLU A 601 -1.20 -6.46 25.17
N ARG A 602 -1.53 -7.51 25.93
CA ARG A 602 -1.00 -8.86 25.72
C ARG A 602 -1.52 -9.44 24.41
N TYR A 603 -0.60 -9.82 23.54
CA TYR A 603 -0.90 -10.46 22.24
C TYR A 603 -0.39 -11.90 22.13
N TRP A 604 0.29 -12.46 23.14
CA TRP A 604 0.67 -13.87 23.18
C TRP A 604 -0.30 -14.69 24.03
N PHE A 605 -0.38 -15.99 23.76
CA PHE A 605 -1.19 -16.95 24.53
C PHE A 605 -0.40 -17.43 25.75
N ASP A 606 -1.05 -17.51 26.91
CA ASP A 606 -0.46 -18.01 28.17
C ASP A 606 -0.99 -19.42 28.51
N ASP A 607 -0.54 -19.97 29.64
CA ASP A 607 -0.94 -21.31 30.09
C ASP A 607 -2.45 -21.44 30.35
N ALA A 608 -3.12 -20.35 30.75
CA ALA A 608 -4.57 -20.35 30.95
C ALA A 608 -5.30 -20.44 29.61
N ASP A 609 -4.84 -19.70 28.61
CA ASP A 609 -5.36 -19.78 27.25
C ASP A 609 -5.13 -21.17 26.64
N GLU A 610 -3.94 -21.75 26.84
CA GLU A 610 -3.65 -23.11 26.40
C GLU A 610 -4.56 -24.16 27.06
N ALA A 611 -4.94 -23.97 28.32
CA ALA A 611 -5.86 -24.87 29.01
C ALA A 611 -7.26 -24.82 28.38
N ILE A 612 -7.76 -23.61 28.08
CA ILE A 612 -9.03 -23.41 27.36
C ILE A 612 -8.97 -24.11 26.00
N LEU A 613 -7.88 -23.90 25.23
CA LEU A 613 -7.73 -24.54 23.92
C LEU A 613 -7.72 -26.08 24.01
N ARG A 614 -7.04 -26.65 25.00
CA ARG A 614 -7.03 -28.12 25.20
C ARG A 614 -8.42 -28.66 25.52
N GLU A 615 -9.25 -27.90 26.24
CA GLU A 615 -10.61 -28.29 26.56
C GLU A 615 -11.53 -28.18 25.34
N THR A 616 -11.55 -27.02 24.68
CA THR A 616 -12.42 -26.79 23.50
C THR A 616 -12.05 -27.67 22.31
N ASN A 617 -10.77 -28.06 22.19
CA ASN A 617 -10.33 -28.87 21.07
C ASN A 617 -10.65 -30.36 21.21
N ARG A 618 -11.13 -30.85 22.37
CA ARG A 618 -11.44 -32.28 22.59
C ARG A 618 -12.39 -32.85 21.55
N GLU A 619 -13.36 -32.05 21.10
CA GLU A 619 -14.35 -32.46 20.09
C GLU A 619 -13.77 -32.60 18.67
N PHE A 620 -12.57 -32.08 18.43
CA PHE A 620 -11.87 -32.12 17.14
C PHE A 620 -10.70 -33.13 17.13
N GLU A 621 -10.50 -33.84 18.25
CA GLU A 621 -9.46 -34.84 18.36
C GLU A 621 -9.92 -36.17 17.76
N GLN A 622 -9.10 -36.73 16.89
CA GLN A 622 -9.36 -38.04 16.33
C GLN A 622 -9.05 -39.13 17.37
N MET A 623 -10.07 -39.89 17.76
CA MET A 623 -9.87 -41.07 18.61
C MET A 623 -9.32 -42.22 17.76
N SER A 624 -8.16 -42.76 18.15
CA SER A 624 -7.55 -43.86 17.40
C SER A 624 -8.38 -45.14 17.50
N PRO A 625 -8.35 -46.06 16.52
CA PRO A 625 -9.08 -47.33 16.61
C PRO A 625 -8.72 -48.16 17.86
N VAL A 626 -7.47 -48.07 18.31
CA VAL A 626 -6.99 -48.76 19.52
C VAL A 626 -7.55 -48.12 20.79
N GLU A 627 -7.72 -46.80 20.80
CA GLU A 627 -8.36 -46.05 21.90
C GLU A 627 -9.88 -46.33 21.95
N GLN A 628 -10.54 -46.38 20.79
CA GLN A 628 -11.95 -46.81 20.73
C GLN A 628 -12.13 -48.23 21.26
N LEU A 629 -11.27 -49.17 20.83
CA LEU A 629 -11.27 -50.53 21.34
C LEU A 629 -10.97 -50.58 22.85
N PHE A 630 -10.09 -49.72 23.36
CA PHE A 630 -9.87 -49.60 24.79
C PHE A 630 -11.19 -49.29 25.53
N HIS A 631 -11.95 -48.29 25.08
CA HIS A 631 -13.24 -47.94 25.70
C HIS A 631 -14.33 -49.01 25.54
N CYS A 632 -14.21 -49.94 24.59
CA CYS A 632 -15.13 -51.08 24.47
C CYS A 632 -14.89 -52.16 25.53
N TYR A 633 -13.67 -52.30 26.03
CA TYR A 633 -13.27 -53.41 26.91
C TYR A 633 -12.78 -52.96 28.29
N PHE A 634 -12.53 -51.67 28.47
CA PHE A 634 -11.98 -51.10 29.69
C PHE A 634 -12.60 -49.76 30.02
N ARG A 635 -12.74 -49.49 31.33
CA ARG A 635 -13.10 -48.18 31.87
C ARG A 635 -12.27 -47.84 33.11
N SER A 636 -12.34 -46.58 33.53
CA SER A 636 -11.86 -46.19 34.86
C SER A 636 -12.82 -46.77 35.92
N PRO A 637 -12.31 -47.41 36.98
CA PRO A 637 -13.16 -47.88 38.08
C PRO A 637 -13.82 -46.70 38.82
N GLU A 638 -15.09 -46.84 39.17
CA GLU A 638 -15.86 -45.88 39.95
C GLU A 638 -15.49 -45.92 41.45
N GLU A 639 -15.97 -44.94 42.23
CA GLU A 639 -15.71 -44.88 43.67
C GLU A 639 -16.30 -46.12 44.38
N GLY A 640 -15.43 -47.02 44.82
CA GLY A 640 -15.80 -48.27 45.50
C GLY A 640 -15.55 -49.55 44.68
N GLU A 641 -15.20 -49.41 43.39
CA GLU A 641 -14.87 -50.55 42.53
C GLU A 641 -13.38 -50.97 42.63
N GLU A 642 -13.13 -52.28 42.66
CA GLU A 642 -11.79 -52.83 42.63
C GLU A 642 -11.19 -52.73 41.21
N GLY A 643 -10.22 -51.84 41.03
CA GLY A 643 -9.51 -51.67 39.76
C GLY A 643 -8.22 -52.50 39.68
N GLU A 644 -7.94 -53.08 38.51
CA GLU A 644 -6.69 -53.80 38.25
C GLU A 644 -5.62 -52.82 37.70
N TYR A 645 -4.38 -52.89 38.21
CA TYR A 645 -3.27 -52.10 37.67
C TYR A 645 -2.57 -52.86 36.53
N LEU A 646 -2.81 -52.41 35.30
CA LEU A 646 -2.23 -53.02 34.10
C LEU A 646 -1.27 -52.07 33.39
N SER A 647 -0.16 -52.62 32.88
CA SER A 647 0.75 -51.87 32.00
C SER A 647 0.13 -51.66 30.61
N PRO A 648 0.55 -50.61 29.85
CA PRO A 648 0.10 -50.42 28.47
C PRO A 648 0.28 -51.66 27.59
N MET A 649 1.35 -52.43 27.82
CA MET A 649 1.61 -53.66 27.09
C MET A 649 0.58 -54.76 27.40
N GLN A 650 0.23 -54.95 28.68
CA GLN A 650 -0.78 -55.93 29.09
C GLN A 650 -2.17 -55.57 28.58
N ILE A 651 -2.53 -54.29 28.60
CA ILE A 651 -3.80 -53.81 28.05
C ILE A 651 -3.84 -54.05 26.53
N LEU A 652 -2.76 -53.69 25.80
CA LEU A 652 -2.68 -53.95 24.35
C LEU A 652 -2.69 -55.43 24.01
N GLU A 653 -2.08 -56.29 24.82
CA GLU A 653 -2.12 -57.74 24.62
C GLU A 653 -3.54 -58.28 24.78
N HIS A 654 -4.29 -57.78 25.77
CA HIS A 654 -5.70 -58.09 25.91
C HIS A 654 -6.51 -57.62 24.69
N LEU A 655 -6.32 -56.38 24.24
CA LEU A 655 -6.98 -55.86 23.04
C LEU A 655 -6.61 -56.67 21.78
N ARG A 656 -5.34 -57.11 21.66
CA ARG A 656 -4.88 -57.97 20.55
C ARG A 656 -5.57 -59.33 20.53
N SER A 657 -5.88 -59.88 21.72
CA SER A 657 -6.63 -61.14 21.81
C SER A 657 -8.03 -61.04 21.20
N LYS A 658 -8.62 -59.83 21.21
CA LYS A 658 -9.92 -59.52 20.62
C LYS A 658 -9.82 -59.04 19.16
N ASN A 659 -8.74 -58.36 18.79
CA ASN A 659 -8.46 -57.91 17.43
C ASN A 659 -7.01 -58.19 17.00
N ARG A 660 -6.83 -59.16 16.11
CA ARG A 660 -5.50 -59.66 15.68
C ARG A 660 -4.67 -58.67 14.86
N ASP A 661 -5.29 -57.60 14.36
CA ASP A 661 -4.59 -56.60 13.53
C ASP A 661 -3.72 -55.62 14.36
N ILE A 662 -3.85 -55.64 15.69
CA ILE A 662 -3.04 -54.82 16.60
C ILE A 662 -1.61 -55.37 16.67
N LYS A 663 -0.67 -54.63 16.08
CA LYS A 663 0.77 -54.96 16.14
C LYS A 663 1.38 -54.53 17.49
N LEU A 664 1.95 -55.47 18.23
CA LEU A 664 2.71 -55.21 19.47
C LEU A 664 4.16 -54.83 19.12
N THR A 665 4.38 -53.56 18.81
CA THR A 665 5.73 -53.00 18.63
C THR A 665 6.05 -52.03 19.77
N ALA A 666 7.34 -51.81 20.07
CA ALA A 666 7.74 -50.86 21.10
C ALA A 666 7.19 -49.43 20.84
N SER A 667 7.10 -49.02 19.58
CA SER A 667 6.51 -47.74 19.18
C SER A 667 5.01 -47.68 19.52
N ASN A 668 4.26 -48.74 19.22
CA ASN A 668 2.82 -48.80 19.49
C ASN A 668 2.52 -48.83 20.99
N VAL A 669 3.31 -49.55 21.80
CA VAL A 669 3.15 -49.58 23.26
C VAL A 669 3.42 -48.20 23.86
N ASN A 670 4.45 -47.49 23.38
CA ASN A 670 4.76 -46.13 23.83
C ASN A 670 3.67 -45.13 23.41
N HIS A 671 3.15 -45.24 22.18
CA HIS A 671 2.06 -44.40 21.70
C HIS A 671 0.78 -44.64 22.50
N PHE A 672 0.40 -45.90 22.73
CA PHE A 672 -0.76 -46.26 23.55
C PHE A 672 -0.61 -45.82 25.01
N GLY A 673 0.60 -45.91 25.57
CA GLY A 673 0.88 -45.36 26.89
C GLY A 673 0.64 -43.85 27.00
N ARG A 674 0.79 -43.08 25.91
CA ARG A 674 0.42 -41.65 25.87
C ARG A 674 -1.10 -41.46 25.78
N ILE A 675 -1.79 -42.31 25.02
CA ILE A 675 -3.25 -42.33 24.94
C ILE A 675 -3.87 -42.60 26.32
N LEU A 676 -3.35 -43.57 27.08
CA LEU A 676 -3.85 -43.88 28.42
C LEU A 676 -3.69 -42.71 29.40
N ARG A 677 -2.59 -41.95 29.31
CA ARG A 677 -2.43 -40.71 30.10
C ARG A 677 -3.41 -39.62 29.69
N LYS A 678 -3.67 -39.50 28.39
CA LYS A 678 -4.63 -38.53 27.84
C LYS A 678 -6.04 -38.78 28.40
N ASN A 679 -6.41 -40.04 28.58
CA ASN A 679 -7.70 -40.44 29.17
C ASN A 679 -7.79 -40.21 30.70
N ASN A 680 -6.82 -39.51 31.30
CA ASN A 680 -6.78 -39.18 32.73
C ASN A 680 -6.92 -40.38 33.67
N LEU A 681 -6.44 -41.56 33.24
CA LEU A 681 -6.42 -42.76 34.06
C LEU A 681 -5.46 -42.60 35.25
N GLU A 682 -5.89 -43.07 36.43
CA GLU A 682 -5.02 -43.16 37.60
C GLU A 682 -3.84 -44.10 37.29
N TYR A 683 -2.61 -43.66 37.57
CA TYR A 683 -1.42 -44.45 37.27
C TYR A 683 -0.45 -44.52 38.45
N LYS A 684 0.30 -45.63 38.51
CA LYS A 684 1.36 -45.86 39.50
C LYS A 684 2.68 -46.15 38.80
N ARG A 685 3.76 -45.54 39.28
CA ARG A 685 5.14 -45.89 38.84
C ARG A 685 5.64 -47.09 39.63
N THR A 686 6.15 -48.09 38.92
CA THR A 686 6.76 -49.30 39.49
C THR A 686 8.18 -49.49 38.94
N CYS A 687 8.95 -50.41 39.53
CA CYS A 687 10.28 -50.78 39.02
C CYS A 687 10.25 -51.41 37.60
N LYS A 688 9.07 -51.83 37.12
CA LYS A 688 8.86 -52.43 35.79
C LYS A 688 8.20 -51.46 34.78
N GLY A 689 7.98 -50.21 35.17
CA GLY A 689 7.34 -49.18 34.32
C GLY A 689 6.06 -48.60 34.94
N ILE A 690 5.26 -47.94 34.12
CA ILE A 690 4.01 -47.29 34.54
C ILE A 690 2.84 -48.24 34.30
N VAL A 691 2.00 -48.42 35.32
CA VAL A 691 0.76 -49.18 35.27
C VAL A 691 -0.43 -48.24 35.49
N TYR A 692 -1.54 -48.53 34.82
CA TYR A 692 -2.78 -47.74 34.87
C TYR A 692 -3.86 -48.57 35.55
N ARG A 693 -4.63 -47.95 36.43
CA ARG A 693 -5.77 -48.56 37.11
C ARG A 693 -6.95 -48.59 36.14
N VAL A 694 -7.41 -49.79 35.79
CA VAL A 694 -8.51 -50.02 34.84
C VAL A 694 -9.41 -51.15 35.33
N GLU A 695 -10.68 -51.09 34.96
CA GLU A 695 -11.63 -52.19 35.11
C GLU A 695 -11.96 -52.77 33.73
N LYS A 696 -12.11 -54.10 33.64
CA LYS A 696 -12.53 -54.79 32.40
C LYS A 696 -14.06 -54.80 32.32
N LEU A 697 -14.59 -54.42 31.16
CA LEU A 697 -16.04 -54.43 30.85
C LEU A 697 -16.56 -55.82 30.45
#